data_AF-A0AA39IGV3-F1
#
_entry.id   AF-A0AA39IGV3-F1
#
_cell.length_a   1.000
_cell.length_b   1.000
_cell.length_c   1.000
_cell.angle_alpha   90.00
_cell.angle_beta   90.00
_cell.angle_gamma   90.00
#
_symmetry.space_group_name_H-M   'P 1'
#
loop_
_entity.id
_entity.type
_entity.pdbx_description
1 polymer ?
#
loop_
_entity_poly.entity_id
_entity_poly.type
_entity_poly.pdbx_seq_one_letter_code
_entity_poly.pdbx_strand_id
1 'polypeptide(L)'
;MDLNGRFLHVFFSFAVFVFSDAIYVYIKVSPIVHGKFGEVTIYEKPELCGDIIVEGDSLGYEIARLGPFNYSCRLIERIDFFERRQDSSPTAFPYYYLVDKREVLECPANSGPYPLSDVLKGASSCAKNSDESCRKLMEVRDYCKTIQADDCIVKCSKGEMPKPRSSECCPFIAHSNGTRMCCPEGKFPGTYDEGCPKDKMQEGGRCCYYITRNKRRSCCPEGKFPGTYDGEGVCCPEKTSCCPEGEDMVKVENGEAVCKKKEEKTDQPSSTSTTPTTASTTTTETTTTITSTEAATTTTAEKCPKGQMLKPEGAGCCSFITDKGQSSCCPDGMFSGTYDGKGVCCPEKGSCCPAGQEVVARVDNRAICCPKGKRTVIGSSQCCYAIKKKGRDVCCPEGTFPGKDANSNEVCCPQEKTCCPQGTVITGEENGRATCCPKGEAFQKALGGKDLCCPRGQKMLGTSSQCCYTIKQRDGQEVCCPKGRFPGKDKTGDELCCPQKDGCCPAGQEVGGRIIDDAICCPKGEEFKGIHENQYVCCPQGQSLLKEASKCCWAIGKQDGTDMCCPSNTFPGKDDKGAEVCCPQKENCCPAGQEVGGRDGYKAICCPKGKVFIRKEAGIDVCCAKGTEFKGMVDMKPVCCPPEMRLTKGTSKCCSHTLQYNPVFGKCIGTVKIVGKPQNQREMNKHCSDIGAQPVKIVNKEQNDVIEHSIIGLQIPEGWEWGKENFRWVSDNSKPNYTNWRFTEPNNMQAFYGTEFFARRGPFDIDWIDVTANGNFLPPVITCMADLYNGHN
;
A
#
# COMPACT_ATOMS: atom_id res chain seq x y z
N MET A 1 20.67 32.83 -95.52
CA MET A 1 20.30 34.21 -95.84
C MET A 1 19.57 34.78 -94.65
N ASP A 2 20.21 35.75 -94.03
CA ASP A 2 19.74 36.84 -93.18
C ASP A 2 18.39 36.86 -92.42
N LEU A 3 18.56 37.34 -91.18
CA LEU A 3 17.76 38.31 -90.42
C LEU A 3 16.64 37.86 -89.45
N ASN A 4 16.96 38.16 -88.18
CA ASN A 4 16.13 38.78 -87.13
C ASN A 4 15.16 37.92 -86.32
N GLY A 5 15.54 37.68 -85.05
CA GLY A 5 14.63 37.36 -83.95
C GLY A 5 15.21 37.75 -82.60
N ARG A 6 14.77 38.90 -82.07
CA ARG A 6 15.12 39.45 -80.75
C ARG A 6 14.83 38.43 -79.64
N PHE A 7 15.84 38.04 -78.86
CA PHE A 7 15.65 37.33 -77.59
C PHE A 7 15.59 38.34 -76.45
N LEU A 8 14.39 38.50 -75.89
CA LEU A 8 14.09 39.28 -74.69
C LEU A 8 14.63 38.53 -73.47
N HIS A 9 15.63 39.09 -72.78
CA HIS A 9 16.06 38.58 -71.47
C HIS A 9 14.99 38.95 -70.42
N VAL A 10 14.13 37.99 -70.06
CA VAL A 10 13.28 38.08 -68.87
C VAL A 10 14.02 37.44 -67.71
N PHE A 11 14.52 38.27 -66.78
CA PHE A 11 15.00 37.82 -65.48
C PHE A 11 13.80 37.43 -64.60
N PHE A 12 13.48 36.14 -64.50
CA PHE A 12 12.61 35.62 -63.45
C PHE A 12 13.44 35.41 -62.18
N SER A 13 13.41 36.36 -61.26
CA SER A 13 13.83 36.15 -59.87
C SER A 13 12.80 35.26 -59.18
N PHE A 14 13.04 33.95 -59.14
CA PHE A 14 12.34 33.04 -58.22
C PHE A 14 12.86 33.30 -56.80
N ALA A 15 12.13 34.10 -56.03
CA ALA A 15 12.24 34.09 -54.58
C ALA A 15 11.63 32.78 -54.07
N VAL A 16 12.47 31.78 -53.80
CA VAL A 16 12.05 30.58 -53.07
C VAL A 16 11.82 30.99 -51.62
N PHE A 17 10.57 31.29 -51.27
CA PHE A 17 10.14 31.35 -49.87
C PHE A 17 10.16 29.91 -49.33
N VAL A 18 11.28 29.51 -48.73
CA VAL A 18 11.31 28.33 -47.87
C VAL A 18 10.58 28.74 -46.60
N PHE A 19 9.28 28.42 -46.50
CA PHE A 19 8.59 28.40 -45.22
C PHE A 19 9.25 27.29 -44.39
N SER A 20 10.17 27.69 -43.52
CA SER A 20 10.74 26.81 -42.50
C SER A 20 9.65 26.58 -41.46
N ASP A 21 8.69 25.71 -41.77
CA ASP A 21 7.73 25.23 -40.78
C ASP A 21 8.53 24.52 -39.70
N ALA A 22 8.64 25.15 -38.53
CA ALA A 22 9.35 24.59 -37.40
C ALA A 22 8.67 23.29 -37.00
N ILE A 23 9.32 22.15 -37.24
CA ILE A 23 8.80 20.86 -36.81
C ILE A 23 8.95 20.80 -35.28
N TYR A 24 7.83 20.88 -34.58
CA TYR A 24 7.81 20.70 -33.13
C TYR A 24 7.91 19.22 -32.80
N VAL A 25 8.92 18.85 -32.03
CA VAL A 25 9.07 17.49 -31.52
C VAL A 25 8.64 17.46 -30.06
N TYR A 26 7.83 16.47 -29.70
CA TYR A 26 7.37 16.26 -28.33
C TYR A 26 7.91 14.93 -27.81
N ILE A 27 8.46 14.94 -26.60
CA ILE A 27 9.07 13.76 -25.99
C ILE A 27 8.36 13.40 -24.69
N LYS A 28 8.18 12.08 -24.50
CA LYS A 28 7.55 11.53 -23.30
C LYS A 28 8.45 11.72 -22.08
N VAL A 29 7.94 12.30 -21.00
CA VAL A 29 8.69 12.54 -19.76
C VAL A 29 8.36 11.53 -18.66
N SER A 30 9.31 11.28 -17.76
CA SER A 30 9.19 10.33 -16.64
C SER A 30 8.34 10.79 -15.45
N PRO A 31 8.40 12.06 -14.99
CA PRO A 31 7.56 12.49 -13.88
C PRO A 31 6.09 12.64 -14.27
N ILE A 32 5.22 12.59 -13.27
CA ILE A 32 3.83 13.04 -13.36
C ILE A 32 3.84 14.57 -13.35
N VAL A 33 3.19 15.18 -14.33
CA VAL A 33 3.07 16.64 -14.42
C VAL A 33 1.79 17.06 -13.69
N HIS A 34 1.93 17.98 -12.74
CA HIS A 34 0.80 18.63 -12.08
C HIS A 34 0.72 20.08 -12.54
N GLY A 35 -0.50 20.54 -12.84
CA GLY A 35 -0.69 21.88 -13.38
C GLY A 35 -2.08 22.14 -13.92
N LYS A 36 -2.19 23.17 -14.76
CA LYS A 36 -3.42 23.51 -15.48
C LYS A 36 -3.41 22.83 -16.85
N PHE A 37 -4.48 22.14 -17.15
CA PHE A 37 -4.69 21.44 -18.42
C PHE A 37 -5.88 22.04 -19.16
N GLY A 38 -5.79 22.05 -20.49
CA GLY A 38 -6.89 22.46 -21.36
C GLY A 38 -8.04 21.45 -21.36
N GLU A 39 -9.01 21.69 -22.25
CA GLU A 39 -10.17 20.81 -22.39
C GLU A 39 -9.78 19.38 -22.81
N VAL A 40 -10.59 18.41 -22.38
CA VAL A 40 -10.40 17.00 -22.69
C VAL A 40 -10.93 16.73 -24.10
N THR A 41 -10.06 16.24 -24.97
CA THR A 41 -10.47 15.70 -26.27
C THR A 41 -10.28 14.18 -26.28
N ILE A 42 -11.19 13.43 -26.89
CA ILE A 42 -11.16 11.96 -26.89
C ILE A 42 -10.82 11.44 -28.29
N TYR A 43 -9.86 10.51 -28.36
CA TYR A 43 -9.42 9.86 -29.60
C TYR A 43 -9.40 8.34 -29.46
N GLU A 44 -9.57 7.66 -30.59
CA GLU A 44 -9.47 6.19 -30.67
C GLU A 44 -8.02 5.68 -30.63
N LYS A 45 -7.07 6.55 -30.96
CA LYS A 45 -5.65 6.23 -31.08
C LYS A 45 -4.82 7.30 -30.38
N PRO A 46 -3.80 6.92 -29.57
CA PRO A 46 -3.01 7.88 -28.81
C PRO A 46 -2.12 8.75 -29.71
N GLU A 47 -1.77 8.28 -30.92
CA GLU A 47 -0.94 9.03 -31.87
C GLU A 47 -1.64 10.31 -32.34
N LEU A 48 -2.98 10.31 -32.36
CA LEU A 48 -3.79 11.47 -32.76
C LEU A 48 -3.76 12.61 -31.72
N CYS A 49 -3.29 12.34 -30.49
CA CYS A 49 -3.10 13.41 -29.50
C CYS A 49 -2.03 14.42 -29.95
N GLY A 50 -1.06 14.00 -30.78
CA GLY A 50 -0.01 14.88 -31.31
C GLY A 50 -0.56 15.92 -32.28
N ASP A 51 -1.63 15.60 -33.00
CA ASP A 51 -2.23 16.47 -34.02
C ASP A 51 -2.94 17.69 -33.42
N ILE A 52 -3.31 17.64 -32.13
CA ILE A 52 -3.90 18.77 -31.39
C ILE A 52 -2.90 19.94 -31.29
N ILE A 53 -1.60 19.67 -31.46
CA ILE A 53 -0.53 20.62 -31.12
C ILE A 53 -0.05 21.42 -32.32
N VAL A 54 -0.65 21.22 -33.50
CA VAL A 54 -0.28 21.90 -34.75
C VAL A 54 -0.42 23.43 -34.65
N GLU A 55 -1.09 23.96 -33.62
CA GLU A 55 -1.20 25.40 -33.35
C GLU A 55 -0.04 26.02 -32.52
N GLY A 56 1.12 25.37 -32.43
CA GLY A 56 2.43 26.03 -32.21
C GLY A 56 2.78 26.57 -30.80
N ASP A 57 1.82 26.72 -29.89
CA ASP A 57 2.03 27.45 -28.62
C ASP A 57 1.88 26.61 -27.34
N SER A 58 1.69 25.29 -27.48
CA SER A 58 1.58 24.39 -26.32
C SER A 58 2.95 24.02 -25.75
N LEU A 59 3.04 23.94 -24.43
CA LEU A 59 4.22 23.41 -23.74
C LEU A 59 4.33 21.88 -23.90
N GLY A 60 3.19 21.22 -24.09
CA GLY A 60 3.09 19.77 -24.07
C GLY A 60 1.66 19.28 -23.96
N TYR A 61 1.48 17.99 -23.73
CA TYR A 61 0.17 17.37 -23.60
C TYR A 61 0.20 16.14 -22.71
N GLU A 62 -0.97 15.82 -22.15
CA GLU A 62 -1.24 14.61 -21.40
C GLU A 62 -2.05 13.65 -22.28
N ILE A 63 -1.70 12.36 -22.23
CA ILE A 63 -2.52 11.25 -22.74
C ILE A 63 -2.93 10.39 -21.56
N ALA A 64 -4.23 10.15 -21.36
CA ALA A 64 -4.74 9.17 -20.41
C ALA A 64 -5.63 8.14 -21.11
N ARG A 65 -5.62 6.89 -20.65
CA ARG A 65 -6.44 5.82 -21.21
C ARG A 65 -7.80 5.79 -20.52
N LEU A 66 -8.88 5.97 -21.27
CA LEU A 66 -10.26 5.90 -20.76
C LEU A 66 -10.88 4.50 -20.90
N GLY A 67 -10.29 3.63 -21.72
CA GLY A 67 -10.78 2.28 -21.97
C GLY A 67 -9.86 1.50 -22.91
N PRO A 68 -10.30 0.34 -23.43
CA PRO A 68 -9.46 -0.48 -24.31
C PRO A 68 -9.03 0.27 -25.59
N PHE A 69 -9.89 1.14 -26.12
CA PHE A 69 -9.72 1.82 -27.41
C PHE A 69 -9.84 3.34 -27.35
N ASN A 70 -10.03 3.95 -26.17
CA ASN A 70 -10.24 5.40 -26.05
C ASN A 70 -9.17 6.05 -25.19
N TYR A 71 -8.69 7.20 -25.64
CA TYR A 71 -7.68 8.00 -24.99
C TYR A 71 -8.18 9.43 -24.84
N SER A 72 -8.02 10.00 -23.64
CA SER A 72 -8.20 11.43 -23.43
C SER A 72 -6.87 12.15 -23.63
N CYS A 73 -6.88 13.20 -24.44
CA CYS A 73 -5.76 14.10 -24.64
C CYS A 73 -6.10 15.47 -24.02
N ARG A 74 -5.14 16.09 -23.33
CA ARG A 74 -5.27 17.46 -22.79
C ARG A 74 -3.99 18.24 -23.05
N LEU A 75 -4.10 19.50 -23.48
CA LEU A 75 -2.93 20.38 -23.60
C LEU A 75 -2.45 20.82 -22.21
N ILE A 76 -1.13 20.90 -22.02
CA ILE A 76 -0.52 21.43 -20.78
C ILE A 76 -0.44 22.95 -20.92
N GLU A 77 -1.33 23.66 -20.24
CA GLU A 77 -1.35 25.12 -20.26
C GLU A 77 -0.32 25.72 -19.31
N ARG A 78 -0.15 25.10 -18.14
CA ARG A 78 0.77 25.54 -17.09
C ARG A 78 1.24 24.36 -16.26
N ILE A 79 2.52 24.33 -15.91
CA ILE A 79 3.08 23.38 -14.94
C ILE A 79 3.23 24.06 -13.59
N ASP A 80 2.74 23.39 -12.54
CA ASP A 80 2.82 23.85 -11.16
C ASP A 80 3.94 23.11 -10.40
N PHE A 81 4.07 21.78 -10.55
CA PHE A 81 5.17 20.96 -10.02
C PHE A 81 5.23 19.56 -10.66
N PHE A 82 6.27 18.79 -10.34
CA PHE A 82 6.48 17.41 -10.80
C PHE A 82 6.44 16.40 -9.65
N GLU A 83 5.84 15.23 -9.87
CA GLU A 83 5.81 14.14 -8.91
C GLU A 83 6.49 12.88 -9.48
N ARG A 84 7.24 12.16 -8.63
CA ARG A 84 7.81 10.87 -9.02
C ARG A 84 6.69 9.86 -9.21
N ARG A 85 6.67 9.19 -10.36
CA ARG A 85 5.82 8.02 -10.59
C ARG A 85 6.16 6.92 -9.58
N GLN A 86 5.19 6.53 -8.74
CA GLN A 86 5.38 5.49 -7.72
C GLN A 86 5.41 4.08 -8.35
N ASP A 87 4.70 3.89 -9.45
CA ASP A 87 4.66 2.63 -10.17
C ASP A 87 5.85 2.49 -11.10
N SER A 88 6.64 1.43 -10.93
CA SER A 88 7.73 1.05 -11.84
C SER A 88 7.24 0.58 -13.21
N SER A 89 5.91 0.53 -13.43
CA SER A 89 5.35 0.11 -14.71
C SER A 89 5.49 1.24 -15.75
N PRO A 90 6.32 1.07 -16.79
CA PRO A 90 6.44 2.04 -17.87
C PRO A 90 5.15 2.18 -18.70
N THR A 91 4.17 1.28 -18.46
CA THR A 91 2.90 1.22 -19.18
C THR A 91 1.72 1.93 -18.48
N ALA A 92 1.91 2.45 -17.26
CA ALA A 92 0.82 3.09 -16.52
C ALA A 92 0.45 4.45 -17.14
N PHE A 93 -0.84 4.69 -17.40
CA PHE A 93 -1.35 6.00 -17.80
C PHE A 93 -1.64 6.86 -16.55
N PRO A 94 -1.64 8.20 -16.66
CA PRO A 94 -1.39 9.01 -17.86
C PRO A 94 0.09 9.11 -18.27
N TYR A 95 0.34 9.47 -19.53
CA TYR A 95 1.65 9.89 -20.05
C TYR A 95 1.67 11.38 -20.32
N TYR A 96 2.83 11.99 -20.14
CA TYR A 96 3.05 13.41 -20.39
C TYR A 96 4.14 13.57 -21.42
N TYR A 97 3.91 14.49 -22.36
CA TYR A 97 4.83 14.82 -23.43
C TYR A 97 5.12 16.32 -23.36
N LEU A 98 6.40 16.69 -23.39
CA LEU A 98 6.84 18.08 -23.40
C LEU A 98 7.58 18.39 -24.69
N VAL A 99 7.53 19.64 -25.13
CA VAL A 99 8.27 20.10 -26.31
C VAL A 99 9.78 19.92 -26.11
N ASP A 100 10.45 19.38 -27.13
CA ASP A 100 11.91 19.22 -27.21
C ASP A 100 12.47 20.17 -28.25
N LYS A 101 13.38 21.05 -27.83
CA LYS A 101 13.99 22.09 -28.66
C LYS A 101 15.46 21.81 -28.99
N ARG A 102 15.96 20.59 -28.76
CA ARG A 102 17.33 20.22 -29.12
C ARG A 102 17.51 20.21 -30.65
N GLU A 103 18.64 20.72 -31.12
CA GLU A 103 18.97 20.80 -32.56
C GLU A 103 19.21 19.43 -33.21
N VAL A 104 19.62 18.45 -32.40
CA VAL A 104 19.84 17.07 -32.83
C VAL A 104 18.91 16.18 -32.01
N LEU A 105 18.10 15.37 -32.70
CA LEU A 105 17.27 14.33 -32.08
C LEU A 105 18.16 13.19 -31.55
N GLU A 106 18.90 13.46 -30.48
CA GLU A 106 19.67 12.47 -29.73
C GLU A 106 18.76 11.46 -29.01
N CYS A 107 17.46 11.73 -28.97
CA CYS A 107 16.43 10.92 -28.34
C CYS A 107 15.43 10.41 -29.40
N PRO A 108 15.42 9.10 -29.71
CA PRO A 108 14.37 8.53 -30.55
C PRO A 108 13.02 8.73 -29.87
N ALA A 109 12.05 9.39 -30.51
CA ALA A 109 10.71 9.68 -29.96
C ALA A 109 10.01 8.45 -29.30
N ASN A 110 10.37 7.24 -29.75
CA ASN A 110 9.82 5.97 -29.28
C ASN A 110 10.53 5.35 -28.06
N SER A 111 11.56 5.98 -27.49
CA SER A 111 12.41 5.37 -26.43
C SER A 111 12.30 6.00 -25.04
N GLY A 112 11.30 6.87 -24.82
CA GLY A 112 10.95 7.41 -23.51
C GLY A 112 10.26 6.39 -22.57
N PRO A 113 9.95 6.76 -21.31
CA PRO A 113 9.98 8.12 -20.78
C PRO A 113 11.40 8.64 -20.45
N TYR A 114 11.67 9.92 -20.72
CA TYR A 114 12.93 10.59 -20.45
C TYR A 114 12.93 11.35 -19.12
N PRO A 115 14.08 11.43 -18.42
CA PRO A 115 14.26 12.38 -17.33
C PRO A 115 13.95 13.80 -17.79
N LEU A 116 13.26 14.58 -16.95
CA LEU A 116 12.96 15.98 -17.24
C LEU A 116 14.24 16.80 -17.47
N SER A 117 15.30 16.49 -16.74
CA SER A 117 16.63 17.10 -16.90
C SER A 117 17.18 16.98 -18.32
N ASP A 118 16.90 15.89 -19.03
CA ASP A 118 17.32 15.72 -20.43
C ASP A 118 16.50 16.57 -21.39
N VAL A 119 15.18 16.67 -21.16
CA VAL A 119 14.28 17.54 -21.95
C VAL A 119 14.68 19.00 -21.81
N LEU A 120 15.01 19.42 -20.58
CA LEU A 120 15.34 20.80 -20.26
C LEU A 120 16.72 21.24 -20.79
N LYS A 121 17.59 20.32 -21.23
CA LYS A 121 18.83 20.69 -21.97
C LYS A 121 18.49 21.47 -23.23
N GLY A 122 17.43 21.04 -23.94
CA GLY A 122 16.90 21.72 -25.12
C GLY A 122 16.37 23.12 -24.85
N ALA A 123 15.94 23.44 -23.63
CA ALA A 123 15.50 24.80 -23.31
C ALA A 123 16.60 25.86 -23.51
N SER A 124 17.88 25.46 -23.49
CA SER A 124 19.01 26.39 -23.68
C SER A 124 19.19 26.85 -25.13
N SER A 125 18.63 26.13 -26.11
CA SER A 125 18.61 26.56 -27.52
C SER A 125 17.48 27.57 -27.82
N CYS A 126 16.54 27.76 -26.90
CA CYS A 126 15.50 28.78 -27.04
C CYS A 126 16.12 30.19 -27.03
N ALA A 127 15.98 30.92 -28.14
CA ALA A 127 16.35 32.33 -28.21
C ALA A 127 15.49 33.18 -27.24
N LYS A 128 16.03 34.30 -26.73
CA LYS A 128 15.33 35.15 -25.74
C LYS A 128 13.99 35.74 -26.21
N ASN A 129 13.70 35.71 -27.52
CA ASN A 129 12.44 36.17 -28.15
C ASN A 129 11.77 35.06 -28.98
N SER A 130 11.93 33.80 -28.57
CA SER A 130 11.37 32.63 -29.26
C SER A 130 9.86 32.48 -29.01
N ASP A 131 9.26 31.50 -29.69
CA ASP A 131 7.85 31.14 -29.55
C ASP A 131 7.40 30.91 -28.10
N GLU A 132 6.08 30.96 -27.88
CA GLU A 132 5.45 30.83 -26.56
C GLU A 132 5.81 29.50 -25.88
N SER A 133 6.01 28.43 -26.66
CA SER A 133 6.43 27.13 -26.15
C SER A 133 7.83 27.18 -25.50
N CYS A 134 8.77 27.89 -26.11
CA CYS A 134 10.10 28.13 -25.58
C CYS A 134 10.07 28.99 -24.31
N ARG A 135 9.22 30.03 -24.28
CA ARG A 135 9.03 30.87 -23.08
C ARG A 135 8.55 30.02 -21.90
N LYS A 136 7.54 29.17 -22.12
CA LYS A 136 7.02 28.23 -21.11
C LYS A 136 8.06 27.18 -20.70
N LEU A 137 8.83 26.63 -21.64
CA LEU A 137 9.87 25.64 -21.34
C LEU A 137 11.00 26.25 -20.49
N MET A 138 11.34 27.52 -20.73
CA MET A 138 12.29 28.29 -19.92
C MET A 138 11.78 28.53 -18.50
N GLU A 139 10.48 28.82 -18.30
CA GLU A 139 9.87 28.90 -16.96
C GLU A 139 10.03 27.59 -16.20
N VAL A 140 9.80 26.45 -16.85
CA VAL A 140 9.98 25.12 -16.25
C VAL A 140 11.44 24.91 -15.85
N ARG A 141 12.39 25.23 -16.74
CA ARG A 141 13.82 25.12 -16.45
C ARG A 141 14.22 25.96 -15.24
N ASP A 142 13.74 27.19 -15.18
CA ASP A 142 14.11 28.11 -14.11
C ASP A 142 13.48 27.69 -12.77
N TYR A 143 12.25 27.18 -12.77
CA TYR A 143 11.64 26.50 -11.61
C TYR A 143 12.50 25.32 -11.12
N CYS A 144 12.96 24.47 -12.04
CA CYS A 144 13.79 23.32 -11.67
C CYS A 144 15.16 23.71 -11.10
N LYS A 145 15.73 24.84 -11.56
CA LYS A 145 16.94 25.41 -10.96
C LYS A 145 16.70 25.89 -9.53
N THR A 146 15.54 26.49 -9.25
CA THR A 146 15.20 26.99 -7.92
C THR A 146 15.10 25.87 -6.89
N ILE A 147 14.58 24.70 -7.28
CA ILE A 147 14.36 23.58 -6.34
C ILE A 147 15.65 22.83 -5.99
N GLN A 148 16.66 22.81 -6.88
CA GLN A 148 17.90 22.03 -6.71
C GLN A 148 17.66 20.53 -6.42
N ALA A 149 16.57 19.95 -6.94
CA ALA A 149 16.29 18.52 -6.79
C ALA A 149 16.60 17.74 -8.07
N ASP A 150 17.02 16.49 -7.89
CA ASP A 150 17.19 15.53 -8.99
C ASP A 150 15.89 15.43 -9.80
N ASP A 151 16.01 15.74 -11.10
CA ASP A 151 14.92 15.72 -12.07
C ASP A 151 13.73 16.64 -11.74
N CYS A 152 13.96 17.70 -10.96
CA CYS A 152 12.94 18.70 -10.58
C CYS A 152 11.82 18.15 -9.67
N ILE A 153 12.06 17.05 -8.98
CA ILE A 153 11.06 16.40 -8.13
C ILE A 153 11.26 16.82 -6.66
N VAL A 154 10.29 17.55 -6.12
CA VAL A 154 10.25 17.87 -4.69
C VAL A 154 9.81 16.63 -3.91
N LYS A 155 10.61 16.21 -2.93
CA LYS A 155 10.28 15.08 -2.04
C LYS A 155 9.50 15.59 -0.83
N CYS A 156 8.20 15.30 -0.76
CA CYS A 156 7.35 15.63 0.39
C CYS A 156 7.10 14.43 1.30
N SER A 157 6.77 14.68 2.58
CA SER A 157 6.43 13.62 3.53
C SER A 157 5.06 13.01 3.22
N LYS A 158 4.75 11.84 3.79
CA LYS A 158 3.47 11.17 3.57
C LYS A 158 2.31 12.07 4.01
N GLY A 159 1.36 12.36 3.10
CA GLY A 159 0.23 13.27 3.34
C GLY A 159 0.48 14.71 2.93
N GLU A 160 1.65 15.01 2.36
CA GLU A 160 2.01 16.31 1.81
C GLU A 160 2.25 16.23 0.30
N MET A 161 2.10 17.36 -0.38
CA MET A 161 2.43 17.56 -1.79
C MET A 161 3.26 18.85 -1.96
N PRO A 162 4.01 19.02 -3.06
CA PRO A 162 4.73 20.26 -3.32
C PRO A 162 3.74 21.42 -3.48
N LYS A 163 4.06 22.58 -2.88
CA LYS A 163 3.35 23.83 -3.15
C LYS A 163 3.59 24.23 -4.62
N PRO A 164 2.55 24.70 -5.35
CA PRO A 164 2.72 25.19 -6.71
C PRO A 164 3.87 26.21 -6.82
N ARG A 165 4.81 25.97 -7.74
CA ARG A 165 5.98 26.84 -8.00
C ARG A 165 6.88 27.08 -6.77
N SER A 166 6.87 26.19 -5.80
CA SER A 166 7.73 26.27 -4.61
C SER A 166 8.41 24.92 -4.33
N SER A 167 9.54 24.97 -3.62
CA SER A 167 10.22 23.79 -3.07
C SER A 167 9.63 23.34 -1.73
N GLU A 168 8.70 24.11 -1.17
CA GLU A 168 8.02 23.77 0.07
C GLU A 168 6.92 22.73 -0.15
N CYS A 169 6.66 21.93 0.88
CA CYS A 169 5.56 20.98 0.90
C CYS A 169 4.37 21.55 1.69
N CYS A 170 3.17 21.10 1.34
CA CYS A 170 1.92 21.45 2.00
C CYS A 170 1.09 20.18 2.23
N PRO A 171 0.31 20.08 3.33
CA PRO A 171 -0.77 19.11 3.41
C PRO A 171 -1.76 19.33 2.26
N PHE A 172 -2.34 18.24 1.73
CA PHE A 172 -3.27 18.33 0.61
C PHE A 172 -4.61 17.68 0.87
N ILE A 173 -5.61 18.11 0.09
CA ILE A 173 -6.92 17.48 0.00
C ILE A 173 -7.02 16.82 -1.38
N ALA A 174 -7.50 15.58 -1.42
CA ALA A 174 -7.82 14.89 -2.65
C ALA A 174 -9.31 15.11 -2.99
N HIS A 175 -9.59 15.60 -4.19
CA HIS A 175 -10.94 15.68 -4.72
C HIS A 175 -11.38 14.35 -5.34
N SER A 176 -12.69 14.15 -5.48
CA SER A 176 -13.29 12.95 -6.08
C SER A 176 -12.85 12.71 -7.53
N ASN A 177 -12.44 13.75 -8.25
CA ASN A 177 -11.89 13.64 -9.61
C ASN A 177 -10.39 13.27 -9.64
N GLY A 178 -9.78 12.95 -8.49
CA GLY A 178 -8.38 12.57 -8.35
C GLY A 178 -7.40 13.73 -8.26
N THR A 179 -7.84 14.99 -8.42
CA THR A 179 -6.97 16.16 -8.27
C THR A 179 -6.62 16.41 -6.81
N ARG A 180 -5.41 16.93 -6.55
CA ARG A 180 -4.92 17.27 -5.20
C ARG A 180 -4.58 18.75 -5.16
N MET A 181 -4.91 19.42 -4.05
CA MET A 181 -4.53 20.82 -3.82
C MET A 181 -4.04 21.05 -2.41
N CYS A 182 -3.09 21.97 -2.25
CA CYS A 182 -2.63 22.42 -0.94
C CYS A 182 -3.80 22.96 -0.11
N CYS A 183 -3.82 22.61 1.17
CA CYS A 183 -4.66 23.30 2.13
C CYS A 183 -4.28 24.80 2.19
N PRO A 184 -5.24 25.74 2.21
CA PRO A 184 -4.96 27.15 2.42
C PRO A 184 -4.19 27.36 3.73
N GLU A 185 -3.22 28.27 3.74
CA GLU A 185 -2.43 28.56 4.95
C GLU A 185 -3.36 28.97 6.11
N GLY A 186 -3.17 28.32 7.27
CA GLY A 186 -4.01 28.55 8.46
C GLY A 186 -5.30 27.74 8.53
N LYS A 187 -5.57 26.82 7.59
CA LYS A 187 -6.73 25.90 7.64
C LYS A 187 -6.31 24.44 7.77
N PHE A 188 -6.72 23.79 8.86
CA PHE A 188 -6.55 22.34 9.04
C PHE A 188 -7.52 21.57 8.11
N PRO A 189 -7.12 20.40 7.58
CA PRO A 189 -8.03 19.55 6.81
C PRO A 189 -9.11 18.99 7.75
N GLY A 190 -10.31 19.57 7.67
CA GLY A 190 -11.51 19.15 8.39
C GLY A 190 -12.76 19.71 7.71
N THR A 191 -13.43 18.86 6.93
CA THR A 191 -14.82 18.93 6.42
C THR A 191 -15.28 20.26 5.80
N TYR A 192 -15.18 20.37 4.48
CA TYR A 192 -16.11 21.16 3.66
C TYR A 192 -16.93 20.19 2.82
N ASP A 193 -18.21 20.06 3.15
CA ASP A 193 -19.35 19.92 2.26
C ASP A 193 -20.60 19.74 3.14
N GLU A 194 -21.19 20.87 3.55
CA GLU A 194 -22.60 21.10 3.92
C GLU A 194 -22.70 22.51 4.57
N GLY A 195 -23.73 23.30 4.22
CA GLY A 195 -23.79 24.76 4.44
C GLY A 195 -23.76 25.27 5.91
N CYS A 196 -23.64 26.60 6.08
CA CYS A 196 -23.55 27.25 7.40
C CYS A 196 -24.71 26.85 8.34
N PRO A 197 -24.45 26.67 9.65
CA PRO A 197 -25.50 26.49 10.67
C PRO A 197 -26.56 27.60 10.63
N LYS A 198 -27.82 27.28 10.95
CA LYS A 198 -29.02 28.16 10.81
C LYS A 198 -28.92 29.52 11.53
N ASP A 199 -27.96 29.67 12.43
CA ASP A 199 -27.66 30.83 13.25
C ASP A 199 -26.50 31.70 12.71
N LYS A 200 -25.97 31.40 11.52
CA LYS A 200 -24.89 32.16 10.87
C LYS A 200 -25.24 32.57 9.43
N MET A 201 -24.77 33.74 9.01
CA MET A 201 -24.92 34.25 7.64
C MET A 201 -23.60 34.16 6.88
N GLN A 202 -23.66 33.91 5.57
CA GLN A 202 -22.48 33.80 4.72
C GLN A 202 -22.21 35.14 4.00
N GLU A 203 -21.05 35.74 4.26
CA GLU A 203 -20.60 36.96 3.58
C GLU A 203 -19.12 36.78 3.21
N GLY A 204 -18.78 36.89 1.91
CA GLY A 204 -17.42 36.67 1.42
C GLY A 204 -16.86 35.25 1.61
N GLY A 205 -17.71 34.21 1.62
CA GLY A 205 -17.30 32.81 1.72
C GLY A 205 -16.99 32.31 3.14
N ARG A 206 -17.31 33.09 4.18
CA ARG A 206 -17.18 32.70 5.60
C ARG A 206 -18.54 32.78 6.31
N CYS A 207 -18.78 31.89 7.29
CA CYS A 207 -19.97 31.93 8.15
C CYS A 207 -19.69 32.81 9.38
N CYS A 208 -20.36 33.96 9.52
CA CYS A 208 -20.23 34.87 10.67
C CYS A 208 -21.54 35.01 11.47
N TYR A 209 -21.42 35.33 12.76
CA TYR A 209 -22.56 35.75 13.58
C TYR A 209 -22.88 37.22 13.25
N TYR A 210 -24.16 37.55 13.06
CA TYR A 210 -24.60 38.90 12.68
C TYR A 210 -25.20 39.64 13.88
N ILE A 211 -25.03 40.97 13.91
CA ILE A 211 -25.74 41.89 14.80
C ILE A 211 -26.66 42.79 13.97
N THR A 212 -27.82 43.15 14.51
CA THR A 212 -28.79 44.05 13.86
C THR A 212 -28.69 45.44 14.46
N ARG A 213 -28.36 46.46 13.67
CA ARG A 213 -28.44 47.87 14.09
C ARG A 213 -29.21 48.66 13.05
N ASN A 214 -30.29 49.34 13.45
CA ASN A 214 -31.16 50.12 12.56
C ASN A 214 -31.60 49.38 11.28
N LYS A 215 -32.04 48.13 11.42
CA LYS A 215 -32.48 47.23 10.32
C LYS A 215 -31.41 46.86 9.28
N ARG A 216 -30.14 47.23 9.47
CA ARG A 216 -29.01 46.69 8.71
C ARG A 216 -28.29 45.62 9.52
N ARG A 217 -27.96 44.51 8.87
CA ARG A 217 -27.20 43.39 9.45
C ARG A 217 -25.74 43.56 9.09
N SER A 218 -24.86 43.40 10.07
CA SER A 218 -23.41 43.53 9.90
C SER A 218 -22.69 42.37 10.60
N CYS A 219 -21.63 41.83 9.99
CA CYS A 219 -20.83 40.76 10.60
C CYS A 219 -19.80 41.30 11.60
N CYS A 220 -19.62 40.58 12.72
CA CYS A 220 -18.54 40.87 13.68
C CYS A 220 -17.18 40.37 13.13
N PRO A 221 -16.09 41.16 13.31
CA PRO A 221 -14.75 40.74 12.92
C PRO A 221 -14.27 39.49 13.65
N GLU A 222 -13.36 38.75 13.02
CA GLU A 222 -12.81 37.50 13.55
C GLU A 222 -12.13 37.73 14.92
N GLY A 223 -12.50 36.91 15.91
CA GLY A 223 -12.06 37.06 17.31
C GLY A 223 -12.98 37.89 18.21
N LYS A 224 -14.05 38.49 17.67
CA LYS A 224 -15.04 39.25 18.46
C LYS A 224 -16.39 38.53 18.57
N PHE A 225 -17.08 38.73 19.69
CA PHE A 225 -18.37 38.09 19.98
C PHE A 225 -19.52 39.12 19.90
N PRO A 226 -20.68 38.74 19.33
CA PRO A 226 -21.85 39.61 19.36
C PRO A 226 -22.36 39.76 20.81
N GLY A 227 -22.69 40.99 21.18
CA GLY A 227 -23.29 41.32 22.47
C GLY A 227 -24.11 42.61 22.35
N THR A 228 -24.80 42.97 23.42
CA THR A 228 -25.60 44.20 23.49
C THR A 228 -25.07 45.09 24.60
N TYR A 229 -24.79 46.35 24.29
CA TYR A 229 -24.43 47.36 25.28
C TYR A 229 -25.44 48.50 25.13
N ASP A 230 -26.19 48.79 26.20
CA ASP A 230 -27.32 49.74 26.19
C ASP A 230 -28.40 49.47 25.12
N GLY A 231 -28.65 48.19 24.82
CA GLY A 231 -29.68 47.79 23.86
C GLY A 231 -29.30 47.93 22.39
N GLU A 232 -28.07 48.35 22.08
CA GLU A 232 -27.52 48.32 20.73
C GLU A 232 -26.53 47.16 20.54
N GLY A 233 -26.64 46.47 19.40
CA GLY A 233 -25.74 45.37 19.04
C GLY A 233 -24.31 45.88 18.80
N VAL A 234 -23.35 45.30 19.53
CA VAL A 234 -21.91 45.61 19.47
C VAL A 234 -21.08 44.32 19.39
N CYS A 235 -19.85 44.40 18.86
CA CYS A 235 -18.93 43.28 18.79
C CYS A 235 -17.84 43.42 19.87
N CYS A 236 -17.92 42.64 20.94
CA CYS A 236 -16.97 42.69 22.05
C CYS A 236 -15.66 41.95 21.72
N PRO A 237 -14.50 42.45 22.17
CA PRO A 237 -13.19 41.84 21.90
C PRO A 237 -12.95 40.51 22.63
N GLU A 238 -13.54 40.28 23.81
CA GLU A 238 -13.43 39.01 24.56
C GLU A 238 -14.74 38.62 25.25
N LYS A 239 -14.99 37.32 25.47
CA LYS A 239 -16.27 36.79 26.02
C LYS A 239 -16.66 37.37 27.38
N THR A 240 -15.69 37.78 28.21
CA THR A 240 -15.93 38.35 29.55
C THR A 240 -16.15 39.86 29.52
N SER A 241 -15.81 40.54 28.42
CA SER A 241 -15.85 42.01 28.31
C SER A 241 -17.23 42.60 28.03
N CYS A 242 -18.27 41.77 27.80
CA CYS A 242 -19.62 42.26 27.57
C CYS A 242 -20.44 42.47 28.86
N CYS A 243 -19.86 42.22 30.04
CA CYS A 243 -20.51 42.40 31.35
C CYS A 243 -19.93 43.61 32.09
N PRO A 244 -20.75 44.39 32.83
CA PRO A 244 -20.26 45.48 33.67
C PRO A 244 -19.28 44.98 34.75
N GLU A 245 -18.35 45.84 35.16
CA GLU A 245 -17.36 45.53 36.21
C GLU A 245 -18.05 45.06 37.51
N GLY A 246 -17.67 43.86 37.98
CA GLY A 246 -18.25 43.20 39.17
C GLY A 246 -19.21 42.04 38.86
N GLU A 247 -19.48 41.73 37.58
CA GLU A 247 -20.33 40.61 37.15
C GLU A 247 -19.59 39.65 36.21
N ASP A 248 -19.81 38.34 36.41
CA ASP A 248 -19.35 37.28 35.53
C ASP A 248 -20.46 36.85 34.56
N MET A 249 -20.10 36.61 33.30
CA MET A 249 -21.01 36.03 32.32
C MET A 249 -21.35 34.58 32.69
N VAL A 250 -22.64 34.28 32.88
CA VAL A 250 -23.11 32.96 33.30
C VAL A 250 -23.49 32.09 32.11
N LYS A 251 -24.09 32.67 31.07
CA LYS A 251 -24.49 31.97 29.84
C LYS A 251 -24.72 32.96 28.68
N VAL A 252 -24.80 32.42 27.46
CA VAL A 252 -25.23 33.15 26.25
C VAL A 252 -26.53 32.51 25.77
N GLU A 253 -27.59 33.31 25.66
CA GLU A 253 -28.91 32.85 25.22
C GLU A 253 -29.32 33.66 23.99
N ASN A 254 -29.71 33.00 22.89
CA ASN A 254 -30.10 33.63 21.61
C ASN A 254 -29.08 34.62 21.02
N GLY A 255 -27.79 34.44 21.33
CA GLY A 255 -26.71 35.31 20.82
C GLY A 255 -26.37 36.51 21.71
N GLU A 256 -27.00 36.64 22.89
CA GLU A 256 -26.73 37.71 23.86
C GLU A 256 -26.15 37.16 25.18
N ALA A 257 -25.22 37.90 25.78
CA ALA A 257 -24.53 37.52 27.01
C ALA A 257 -25.35 37.89 28.27
N VAL A 258 -25.45 36.97 29.24
CA VAL A 258 -26.17 37.15 30.51
C VAL A 258 -25.19 37.12 31.69
N CYS A 259 -25.17 38.17 32.52
CA CYS A 259 -24.15 38.44 33.56
C CYS A 259 -24.69 38.35 35.00
N LYS A 260 -23.84 38.01 36.00
CA LYS A 260 -24.21 37.89 37.43
C LYS A 260 -23.04 38.17 38.38
N LYS A 261 -23.29 38.79 39.54
CA LYS A 261 -22.25 39.20 40.53
C LYS A 261 -21.49 38.05 41.20
N LYS A 262 -20.19 38.28 41.46
CA LYS A 262 -19.22 37.33 42.03
C LYS A 262 -19.20 37.38 43.57
N GLU A 263 -19.17 36.23 44.25
CA GLU A 263 -18.96 36.10 45.71
C GLU A 263 -17.57 35.50 46.01
N GLU A 264 -16.93 35.98 47.09
CA GLU A 264 -15.51 35.80 47.40
C GLU A 264 -15.29 34.88 48.62
N LYS A 265 -14.37 33.91 48.54
CA LYS A 265 -13.78 33.28 49.74
C LYS A 265 -12.42 32.58 49.51
N THR A 266 -11.68 32.55 50.61
CA THR A 266 -10.23 32.48 50.84
C THR A 266 -9.65 31.07 51.06
N ASP A 267 -8.39 30.87 50.64
CA ASP A 267 -7.60 29.62 50.73
C ASP A 267 -6.75 29.47 52.02
N GLN A 268 -6.50 28.22 52.47
CA GLN A 268 -5.23 27.77 53.11
C GLN A 268 -5.11 26.22 53.19
N PRO A 269 -3.89 25.63 53.32
CA PRO A 269 -3.52 24.35 52.65
C PRO A 269 -2.87 23.24 53.54
N SER A 270 -2.52 22.11 52.88
CA SER A 270 -1.54 21.05 53.28
C SER A 270 -2.10 19.91 54.18
N SER A 271 -1.63 18.65 54.25
CA SER A 271 -0.50 17.89 53.67
C SER A 271 -0.72 16.36 53.83
N THR A 272 0.14 15.59 53.16
CA THR A 272 0.38 14.12 53.03
C THR A 272 0.79 13.32 54.28
N SER A 273 0.54 11.99 54.30
CA SER A 273 1.38 10.88 54.87
C SER A 273 0.66 9.50 54.72
N THR A 274 1.15 8.52 53.92
CA THR A 274 2.06 7.35 54.18
C THR A 274 1.60 6.25 55.17
N THR A 275 1.26 5.05 54.62
CA THR A 275 1.59 3.60 54.91
C THR A 275 2.08 3.14 56.32
N PRO A 276 2.24 1.81 56.68
CA PRO A 276 1.99 0.51 55.98
C PRO A 276 1.54 -0.72 56.87
N THR A 277 1.48 -1.93 56.25
CA THR A 277 1.72 -3.31 56.81
C THR A 277 0.63 -3.92 57.73
N THR A 278 0.25 -5.21 57.77
CA THR A 278 0.96 -6.49 57.61
C THR A 278 -0.03 -7.68 57.52
N ALA A 279 0.44 -8.79 56.91
CA ALA A 279 0.30 -10.22 57.26
C ALA A 279 -1.04 -11.01 57.14
N SER A 280 -0.93 -12.02 56.26
CA SER A 280 -1.43 -13.40 56.24
C SER A 280 -2.14 -14.00 57.47
N THR A 281 -3.13 -14.84 57.19
CA THR A 281 -3.22 -16.19 57.79
C THR A 281 -4.02 -17.16 56.91
N THR A 282 -3.48 -18.37 56.83
CA THR A 282 -3.94 -19.59 56.17
C THR A 282 -4.95 -20.32 57.05
N THR A 283 -5.97 -20.98 56.47
CA THR A 283 -6.41 -22.31 56.91
C THR A 283 -7.34 -22.99 55.90
N THR A 284 -7.19 -24.30 55.88
CA THR A 284 -7.74 -25.38 55.06
C THR A 284 -9.13 -25.85 55.54
N GLU A 285 -9.82 -26.60 54.66
CA GLU A 285 -10.64 -27.82 54.89
C GLU A 285 -11.98 -27.81 54.12
N THR A 286 -12.14 -28.62 53.05
CA THR A 286 -12.63 -30.03 52.93
C THR A 286 -14.16 -30.25 52.94
N THR A 287 -14.64 -30.82 51.82
CA THR A 287 -15.73 -31.80 51.62
C THR A 287 -17.20 -31.48 51.99
N THR A 288 -18.14 -31.61 51.03
CA THR A 288 -18.99 -32.83 50.81
C THR A 288 -20.25 -32.48 50.00
N THR A 289 -20.60 -33.37 49.08
CA THR A 289 -21.76 -33.37 48.17
C THR A 289 -22.96 -34.09 48.80
N ILE A 290 -24.18 -33.53 48.75
CA ILE A 290 -25.45 -34.29 48.87
C ILE A 290 -26.54 -33.67 47.98
N THR A 291 -27.21 -34.53 47.22
CA THR A 291 -28.39 -34.34 46.37
C THR A 291 -29.71 -34.52 47.13
N SER A 292 -30.78 -33.81 46.74
CA SER A 292 -32.15 -34.37 46.63
C SER A 292 -33.16 -33.33 46.12
N THR A 293 -34.25 -33.86 45.55
CA THR A 293 -35.27 -33.26 44.67
C THR A 293 -36.62 -33.04 45.37
N GLU A 294 -37.32 -32.02 44.88
CA GLU A 294 -38.78 -31.89 44.64
C GLU A 294 -39.86 -31.69 45.73
N ALA A 295 -40.79 -30.81 45.31
CA ALA A 295 -42.24 -30.74 45.55
C ALA A 295 -42.77 -29.95 46.76
N ALA A 296 -43.55 -28.87 46.50
CA ALA A 296 -45.02 -28.89 46.60
C ALA A 296 -45.68 -27.47 46.60
N THR A 297 -46.82 -27.41 45.91
CA THR A 297 -48.08 -26.69 46.23
C THR A 297 -48.20 -25.15 46.22
N THR A 298 -49.17 -24.74 45.41
CA THR A 298 -49.82 -23.44 45.24
C THR A 298 -50.76 -23.08 46.42
N THR A 299 -50.63 -21.86 46.95
CA THR A 299 -51.72 -21.13 47.65
C THR A 299 -51.67 -19.63 47.30
N THR A 300 -52.86 -19.04 47.23
CA THR A 300 -53.17 -17.67 46.77
C THR A 300 -52.51 -16.58 47.60
N ALA A 301 -51.65 -15.76 46.98
CA ALA A 301 -50.90 -14.67 47.61
C ALA A 301 -51.65 -13.34 47.57
N GLU A 302 -51.75 -12.71 48.75
CA GLU A 302 -52.13 -11.31 48.96
C GLU A 302 -51.07 -10.39 48.30
N LYS A 303 -51.47 -9.47 47.41
CA LYS A 303 -50.52 -8.63 46.67
C LYS A 303 -50.01 -7.48 47.53
N CYS A 304 -48.73 -7.52 47.90
CA CYS A 304 -48.01 -6.37 48.44
C CYS A 304 -47.78 -5.28 47.37
N PRO A 305 -47.70 -3.99 47.75
CA PRO A 305 -47.30 -2.90 46.87
C PRO A 305 -45.91 -3.12 46.24
N LYS A 306 -45.68 -2.53 45.06
CA LYS A 306 -44.43 -2.64 44.30
C LYS A 306 -43.23 -2.18 45.17
N GLY A 307 -42.32 -3.10 45.49
CA GLY A 307 -41.16 -2.86 46.36
C GLY A 307 -41.22 -3.50 47.76
N GLN A 308 -42.26 -4.28 48.06
CA GLN A 308 -42.40 -5.01 49.33
C GLN A 308 -42.65 -6.51 49.11
N MET A 309 -42.30 -7.33 50.10
CA MET A 309 -42.57 -8.78 50.14
C MET A 309 -43.40 -9.14 51.38
N LEU A 310 -44.17 -10.23 51.31
CA LEU A 310 -44.89 -10.79 52.45
C LEU A 310 -43.90 -11.28 53.52
N LYS A 311 -44.13 -10.92 54.79
CA LYS A 311 -43.33 -11.43 55.92
C LYS A 311 -43.46 -12.97 56.02
N PRO A 312 -42.39 -13.72 56.32
CA PRO A 312 -42.42 -15.20 56.37
C PRO A 312 -43.37 -15.80 57.42
N GLU A 313 -43.79 -15.03 58.42
CA GLU A 313 -44.61 -15.49 59.56
C GLU A 313 -46.09 -15.06 59.49
N GLY A 314 -46.53 -14.47 58.37
CA GLY A 314 -47.94 -14.14 58.13
C GLY A 314 -48.38 -12.73 58.59
N ALA A 315 -49.27 -12.15 57.78
CA ALA A 315 -49.90 -10.81 57.87
C ALA A 315 -48.94 -9.60 57.92
N GLY A 316 -48.52 -9.12 56.73
CA GLY A 316 -47.87 -7.82 56.57
C GLY A 316 -46.82 -7.79 55.45
N CYS A 317 -46.64 -6.62 54.83
CA CYS A 317 -45.63 -6.38 53.80
C CYS A 317 -44.39 -5.71 54.40
N CYS A 318 -43.19 -6.22 54.12
CA CYS A 318 -41.90 -5.67 54.56
C CYS A 318 -41.12 -5.11 53.35
N SER A 319 -40.24 -4.14 53.59
CA SER A 319 -39.21 -3.78 52.59
C SER A 319 -38.11 -4.84 52.61
N PHE A 320 -37.70 -5.35 51.46
CA PHE A 320 -36.71 -6.43 51.36
C PHE A 320 -35.40 -5.96 50.74
N ILE A 321 -34.30 -6.60 51.13
CA ILE A 321 -32.97 -6.45 50.52
C ILE A 321 -32.60 -7.74 49.81
N THR A 322 -31.93 -7.63 48.66
CA THR A 322 -31.39 -8.77 47.90
C THR A 322 -29.89 -8.68 47.81
N ASP A 323 -29.17 -9.67 48.34
CA ASP A 323 -27.73 -9.86 48.13
C ASP A 323 -27.50 -11.31 47.65
N LYS A 324 -26.78 -11.47 46.54
CA LYS A 324 -26.44 -12.78 45.91
C LYS A 324 -27.61 -13.77 45.77
N GLY A 325 -28.82 -13.29 45.53
CA GLY A 325 -30.00 -14.14 45.28
C GLY A 325 -30.79 -14.56 46.51
N GLN A 326 -30.40 -14.14 47.73
CA GLN A 326 -31.22 -14.28 48.93
C GLN A 326 -31.92 -12.95 49.28
N SER A 327 -33.21 -13.03 49.61
CA SER A 327 -34.05 -11.88 49.97
C SER A 327 -34.35 -11.92 51.48
N SER A 328 -34.15 -10.82 52.21
CA SER A 328 -34.48 -10.71 53.64
C SER A 328 -35.26 -9.43 53.95
N CYS A 329 -36.21 -9.53 54.90
CA CYS A 329 -37.01 -8.38 55.37
C CYS A 329 -36.19 -7.48 56.29
N CYS A 330 -36.35 -6.16 56.15
CA CYS A 330 -35.84 -5.22 57.14
C CYS A 330 -36.70 -5.20 58.42
N PRO A 331 -36.09 -5.10 59.61
CA PRO A 331 -36.80 -4.91 60.87
C PRO A 331 -37.68 -3.66 60.85
N ASP A 332 -38.80 -3.70 61.58
CA ASP A 332 -39.72 -2.57 61.66
C ASP A 332 -38.99 -1.32 62.20
N GLY A 333 -39.11 -0.19 61.49
CA GLY A 333 -38.38 1.06 61.78
C GLY A 333 -37.09 1.27 60.97
N MET A 334 -36.63 0.26 60.21
CA MET A 334 -35.50 0.37 59.29
C MET A 334 -35.94 0.48 57.82
N PHE A 335 -35.17 1.19 57.01
CA PHE A 335 -35.42 1.34 55.57
C PHE A 335 -34.45 0.46 54.76
N SER A 336 -34.93 -0.15 53.67
CA SER A 336 -34.06 -0.86 52.72
C SER A 336 -33.23 0.15 51.93
N GLY A 337 -31.91 0.02 51.99
CA GLY A 337 -30.97 0.86 51.25
C GLY A 337 -29.76 0.07 50.78
N THR A 338 -28.82 0.76 50.14
CA THR A 338 -27.53 0.20 49.72
C THR A 338 -26.40 0.86 50.49
N TYR A 339 -25.51 0.03 51.05
CA TYR A 339 -24.26 0.42 51.69
C TYR A 339 -23.12 -0.34 51.02
N ASP A 340 -22.17 0.40 50.46
CA ASP A 340 -21.02 -0.18 49.73
C ASP A 340 -21.42 -1.20 48.65
N GLY A 341 -22.48 -0.87 47.90
CA GLY A 341 -23.02 -1.71 46.83
C GLY A 341 -23.84 -2.93 47.28
N LYS A 342 -23.99 -3.17 48.59
CA LYS A 342 -24.78 -4.27 49.16
C LYS A 342 -26.11 -3.77 49.74
N GLY A 343 -27.17 -4.54 49.56
CA GLY A 343 -28.46 -4.26 50.18
C GLY A 343 -28.37 -4.41 51.70
N VAL A 344 -28.72 -3.37 52.45
CA VAL A 344 -28.71 -3.35 53.92
C VAL A 344 -29.96 -2.65 54.47
N CYS A 345 -30.29 -2.94 55.72
CA CYS A 345 -31.37 -2.28 56.45
C CYS A 345 -30.78 -1.16 57.31
N CYS A 346 -31.25 0.07 57.08
CA CYS A 346 -30.60 1.26 57.60
C CYS A 346 -31.38 1.87 58.78
N PRO A 347 -30.72 2.15 59.91
CA PRO A 347 -31.37 2.62 61.15
C PRO A 347 -31.86 4.07 61.09
N GLU A 348 -31.27 4.93 60.24
CA GLU A 348 -31.61 6.36 60.18
C GLU A 348 -31.66 6.90 58.74
N LYS A 349 -32.64 7.80 58.46
CA LYS A 349 -32.74 8.53 57.18
C LYS A 349 -31.48 9.37 56.93
N GLY A 350 -30.65 8.93 55.98
CA GLY A 350 -29.42 9.61 55.57
C GLY A 350 -28.13 8.80 55.78
N SER A 351 -28.19 7.64 56.44
CA SER A 351 -27.03 6.76 56.65
C SER A 351 -26.67 5.88 55.44
N CYS A 352 -27.64 5.68 54.52
CA CYS A 352 -27.54 4.82 53.34
C CYS A 352 -28.21 5.46 52.12
N CYS A 353 -27.94 4.89 50.95
CA CYS A 353 -28.55 5.34 49.70
C CYS A 353 -29.79 4.53 49.31
N PRO A 354 -30.76 5.15 48.60
CA PRO A 354 -31.85 4.43 47.97
C PRO A 354 -31.34 3.34 47.02
N ALA A 355 -32.10 2.26 46.87
CA ALA A 355 -31.77 1.18 45.94
C ALA A 355 -31.53 1.71 44.51
N GLY A 356 -30.41 1.30 43.90
CA GLY A 356 -29.95 1.81 42.59
C GLY A 356 -29.00 3.01 42.65
N GLN A 357 -28.71 3.52 43.85
CA GLN A 357 -27.70 4.54 44.11
C GLN A 357 -26.56 3.99 44.99
N GLU A 358 -25.38 4.57 44.86
CA GLU A 358 -24.18 4.24 45.62
C GLU A 358 -23.75 5.45 46.46
N VAL A 359 -23.22 5.17 47.65
CA VAL A 359 -22.63 6.18 48.53
C VAL A 359 -21.31 6.63 47.89
N VAL A 360 -21.23 7.87 47.40
CA VAL A 360 -20.02 8.39 46.74
C VAL A 360 -19.17 9.28 47.64
N ALA A 361 -19.79 9.86 48.67
CA ALA A 361 -19.12 10.69 49.66
C ALA A 361 -19.94 10.73 50.95
N ARG A 362 -19.32 11.19 52.05
CA ARG A 362 -20.00 11.51 53.30
C ARG A 362 -19.63 12.92 53.74
N VAL A 363 -20.63 13.72 54.05
CA VAL A 363 -20.48 15.05 54.64
C VAL A 363 -21.34 15.06 55.90
N ASP A 364 -20.73 15.35 57.04
CA ASP A 364 -21.39 15.39 58.36
C ASP A 364 -22.21 14.13 58.69
N ASN A 365 -21.62 12.94 58.49
CA ASN A 365 -22.25 11.62 58.68
C ASN A 365 -23.47 11.32 57.78
N ARG A 366 -23.80 12.16 56.80
CA ARG A 366 -24.83 11.88 55.79
C ARG A 366 -24.20 11.34 54.51
N ALA A 367 -24.76 10.25 53.99
CA ALA A 367 -24.38 9.69 52.71
C ALA A 367 -24.83 10.61 51.56
N ILE A 368 -23.89 10.97 50.68
CA ILE A 368 -24.20 11.56 49.38
C ILE A 368 -24.37 10.40 48.40
N CYS A 369 -25.55 10.34 47.80
CA CYS A 369 -26.00 9.21 46.99
C CYS A 369 -26.07 9.59 45.53
N CYS A 370 -25.32 8.88 44.69
CA CYS A 370 -25.36 9.07 43.25
C CYS A 370 -25.84 7.80 42.53
N PRO A 371 -26.52 7.93 41.38
CA PRO A 371 -26.78 6.79 40.50
C PRO A 371 -25.48 6.07 40.12
N LYS A 372 -25.55 4.75 39.95
CA LYS A 372 -24.40 3.90 39.62
C LYS A 372 -23.54 4.49 38.48
N GLY A 373 -22.25 4.67 38.73
CA GLY A 373 -21.29 5.25 37.77
C GLY A 373 -21.20 6.79 37.73
N LYS A 374 -22.02 7.51 38.51
CA LYS A 374 -21.84 8.96 38.75
C LYS A 374 -21.12 9.19 40.08
N ARG A 375 -20.38 10.29 40.18
CA ARG A 375 -19.66 10.72 41.39
C ARG A 375 -19.84 12.22 41.61
N THR A 376 -19.55 12.69 42.81
CA THR A 376 -19.48 14.12 43.13
C THR A 376 -18.07 14.65 42.94
N VAL A 377 -17.93 15.86 42.40
CA VAL A 377 -16.66 16.60 42.41
C VAL A 377 -16.50 17.27 43.78
N ILE A 378 -15.28 17.30 44.32
CA ILE A 378 -14.96 17.89 45.63
C ILE A 378 -15.58 19.29 45.73
N GLY A 379 -16.47 19.50 46.71
CA GLY A 379 -17.19 20.77 46.93
C GLY A 379 -18.57 20.89 46.27
N SER A 380 -19.05 19.87 45.53
CA SER A 380 -20.37 19.87 44.90
C SER A 380 -21.26 18.73 45.43
N SER A 381 -22.54 19.03 45.68
CA SER A 381 -23.57 18.03 45.98
C SER A 381 -24.20 17.41 44.73
N GLN A 382 -23.81 17.84 43.53
CA GLN A 382 -24.37 17.36 42.28
C GLN A 382 -23.62 16.13 41.76
N CYS A 383 -24.39 15.08 41.45
CA CYS A 383 -23.89 13.84 40.86
C CYS A 383 -23.70 13.99 39.35
N CYS A 384 -22.47 13.79 38.88
CA CYS A 384 -22.14 13.83 37.46
C CYS A 384 -21.26 12.64 37.06
N TYR A 385 -21.18 12.37 35.77
CA TYR A 385 -20.11 11.53 35.25
C TYR A 385 -18.83 12.36 35.27
N ALA A 386 -17.79 11.95 35.98
CA ALA A 386 -16.55 12.73 36.04
C ALA A 386 -15.36 11.95 35.47
N ILE A 387 -14.35 12.69 34.98
CA ILE A 387 -13.04 12.19 34.53
C ILE A 387 -11.93 12.78 35.39
N LYS A 388 -10.78 12.11 35.50
CA LYS A 388 -9.57 12.67 36.14
C LYS A 388 -8.77 13.50 35.16
N LYS A 389 -8.80 14.83 35.30
CA LYS A 389 -7.95 15.75 34.53
C LYS A 389 -6.90 16.36 35.45
N LYS A 390 -5.62 16.02 35.21
CA LYS A 390 -4.47 16.47 36.03
C LYS A 390 -4.66 16.19 37.54
N GLY A 391 -5.17 15.01 37.88
CA GLY A 391 -5.36 14.58 39.28
C GLY A 391 -6.62 15.12 39.99
N ARG A 392 -7.44 15.96 39.33
CA ARG A 392 -8.73 16.43 39.84
C ARG A 392 -9.89 15.81 39.07
N ASP A 393 -10.97 15.48 39.78
CA ASP A 393 -12.21 15.01 39.17
C ASP A 393 -12.96 16.21 38.54
N VAL A 394 -13.35 16.08 37.28
CA VAL A 394 -14.08 17.11 36.53
C VAL A 394 -15.33 16.48 35.94
N CYS A 395 -16.50 17.09 36.19
CA CYS A 395 -17.76 16.66 35.59
C CYS A 395 -17.73 16.79 34.06
N CYS A 396 -18.24 15.77 33.40
CA CYS A 396 -18.51 15.79 31.98
C CYS A 396 -19.76 16.63 31.69
N PRO A 397 -19.74 17.46 30.63
CA PRO A 397 -20.91 18.20 30.17
C PRO A 397 -22.12 17.29 29.91
N GLU A 398 -23.34 17.82 30.04
CA GLU A 398 -24.55 17.08 29.67
C GLU A 398 -24.46 16.59 28.21
N GLY A 399 -24.94 15.35 27.97
CA GLY A 399 -24.82 14.69 26.67
C GLY A 399 -23.47 14.02 26.40
N THR A 400 -22.52 14.06 27.35
CA THR A 400 -21.22 13.38 27.24
C THR A 400 -21.01 12.33 28.35
N PHE A 401 -20.15 11.34 28.10
CA PHE A 401 -19.83 10.28 29.06
C PHE A 401 -18.31 10.10 29.23
N PRO A 402 -17.82 9.49 30.33
CA PRO A 402 -16.39 9.24 30.52
C PRO A 402 -15.93 8.15 29.54
N GLY A 403 -14.95 8.46 28.71
CA GLY A 403 -14.33 7.50 27.81
C GLY A 403 -12.83 7.72 27.71
N LYS A 404 -12.18 7.01 26.80
CA LYS A 404 -10.75 7.18 26.51
C LYS A 404 -10.53 7.58 25.06
N ASP A 405 -9.61 8.51 24.84
CA ASP A 405 -9.11 8.85 23.50
C ASP A 405 -8.13 7.77 22.97
N ALA A 406 -7.63 7.94 21.75
CA ALA A 406 -6.64 7.04 21.14
C ALA A 406 -5.34 6.89 21.95
N ASN A 407 -5.04 7.85 22.84
CA ASN A 407 -3.86 7.86 23.70
C ASN A 407 -4.15 7.32 25.12
N SER A 408 -5.32 6.72 25.34
CA SER A 408 -5.78 6.20 26.64
C SER A 408 -6.00 7.26 27.73
N ASN A 409 -6.10 8.54 27.37
CA ASN A 409 -6.44 9.61 28.33
C ASN A 409 -7.95 9.61 28.61
N GLU A 410 -8.34 9.84 29.87
CA GLU A 410 -9.76 10.02 30.21
C GLU A 410 -10.28 11.33 29.62
N VAL A 411 -11.31 11.24 28.78
CA VAL A 411 -11.96 12.38 28.12
C VAL A 411 -13.47 12.26 28.24
N CYS A 412 -14.17 13.39 28.18
CA CYS A 412 -15.63 13.40 28.11
C CYS A 412 -16.04 13.25 26.64
N CYS A 413 -16.59 12.08 26.34
CA CYS A 413 -16.96 11.62 25.02
C CYS A 413 -18.33 12.13 24.60
N PRO A 414 -18.45 12.83 23.46
CA PRO A 414 -19.76 13.05 22.86
C PRO A 414 -20.35 11.71 22.41
N GLN A 415 -21.68 11.58 22.44
CA GLN A 415 -22.38 10.37 21.97
C GLN A 415 -22.10 10.05 20.50
N GLU A 416 -21.59 11.00 19.73
CA GLU A 416 -21.27 10.85 18.32
C GLU A 416 -19.78 11.14 18.06
N LYS A 417 -19.02 10.05 17.85
CA LYS A 417 -18.01 9.85 16.79
C LYS A 417 -16.52 9.59 17.07
N THR A 418 -15.94 9.62 18.28
CA THR A 418 -14.46 9.41 18.37
C THR A 418 -13.90 8.66 19.57
N CYS A 419 -14.71 8.05 20.43
CA CYS A 419 -14.16 7.38 21.61
C CYS A 419 -15.02 6.22 22.14
N CYS A 420 -14.33 5.35 22.89
CA CYS A 420 -14.87 4.09 23.37
C CYS A 420 -15.32 4.16 24.84
N PRO A 421 -16.39 3.44 25.22
CA PRO A 421 -16.82 3.34 26.60
C PRO A 421 -15.74 2.69 27.48
N GLN A 422 -15.72 3.02 28.77
CA GLN A 422 -14.77 2.43 29.72
C GLN A 422 -14.78 0.89 29.66
N GLY A 423 -13.60 0.29 29.66
CA GLY A 423 -13.40 -1.16 29.52
C GLY A 423 -13.12 -1.64 28.10
N THR A 424 -13.27 -0.77 27.09
CA THR A 424 -12.95 -1.05 25.69
C THR A 424 -11.85 -0.13 25.17
N VAL A 425 -11.15 -0.55 24.11
CA VAL A 425 -10.11 0.21 23.41
C VAL A 425 -10.50 0.38 21.95
N ILE A 426 -10.09 1.50 21.35
CA ILE A 426 -10.26 1.74 19.92
C ILE A 426 -9.41 0.70 19.18
N THR A 427 -10.06 -0.09 18.34
CA THR A 427 -9.39 -1.13 17.52
C THR A 427 -9.39 -0.78 16.03
N GLY A 428 -10.15 0.23 15.63
CA GLY A 428 -10.28 0.69 14.26
C GLY A 428 -11.34 1.78 14.13
N GLU A 429 -11.68 2.09 12.88
CA GLU A 429 -12.72 3.04 12.50
C GLU A 429 -13.50 2.45 11.32
N GLU A 430 -14.83 2.40 11.43
CA GLU A 430 -15.71 1.92 10.37
C GLU A 430 -16.82 2.96 10.17
N ASN A 431 -16.99 3.45 8.94
CA ASN A 431 -17.98 4.47 8.58
C ASN A 431 -17.92 5.75 9.45
N GLY A 432 -16.71 6.18 9.85
CA GLY A 432 -16.53 7.40 10.66
C GLY A 432 -16.90 7.24 12.14
N ARG A 433 -17.06 6.00 12.62
CA ARG A 433 -17.28 5.66 14.03
C ARG A 433 -16.11 4.82 14.54
N ALA A 434 -15.55 5.20 15.68
CA ALA A 434 -14.55 4.39 16.38
C ALA A 434 -15.13 3.02 16.75
N THR A 435 -14.43 1.94 16.38
CA THR A 435 -14.82 0.56 16.72
C THR A 435 -14.16 0.13 18.03
N CYS A 436 -14.96 -0.30 18.97
CA CYS A 436 -14.58 -0.45 20.37
C CYS A 436 -14.63 -1.91 20.82
N CYS A 437 -13.48 -2.47 21.18
CA CYS A 437 -13.39 -3.86 21.67
C CYS A 437 -12.75 -3.95 23.05
N PRO A 438 -13.09 -4.96 23.86
CA PRO A 438 -12.35 -5.27 25.08
C PRO A 438 -10.84 -5.41 24.83
N LYS A 439 -10.02 -5.07 25.82
CA LYS A 439 -8.56 -5.17 25.71
C LYS A 439 -8.15 -6.63 25.45
N GLY A 440 -7.45 -6.87 24.34
CA GLY A 440 -7.02 -8.21 23.92
C GLY A 440 -7.89 -8.84 22.83
N GLU A 441 -8.99 -8.18 22.47
CA GLU A 441 -9.85 -8.56 21.35
C GLU A 441 -9.62 -7.64 20.14
N ALA A 442 -10.04 -8.09 18.97
CA ALA A 442 -9.97 -7.37 17.70
C ALA A 442 -11.36 -7.28 17.08
N PHE A 443 -11.70 -6.10 16.57
CA PHE A 443 -12.95 -5.85 15.87
C PHE A 443 -13.08 -6.73 14.63
N GLN A 444 -14.29 -7.24 14.39
CA GLN A 444 -14.59 -8.07 13.23
C GLN A 444 -15.64 -7.42 12.32
N LYS A 445 -16.79 -7.03 12.90
CA LYS A 445 -17.90 -6.39 12.17
C LYS A 445 -18.87 -5.72 13.14
N ALA A 446 -19.62 -4.73 12.65
CA ALA A 446 -20.76 -4.17 13.37
C ALA A 446 -22.06 -4.90 12.98
N LEU A 447 -22.85 -5.35 13.96
CA LEU A 447 -24.17 -5.94 13.71
C LEU A 447 -25.22 -5.27 14.62
N GLY A 448 -26.19 -4.57 14.02
CA GLY A 448 -27.22 -3.86 14.78
C GLY A 448 -26.67 -2.76 15.70
N GLY A 449 -25.60 -2.08 15.29
CA GLY A 449 -24.98 -0.99 16.06
C GLY A 449 -24.05 -1.43 17.20
N LYS A 450 -23.90 -2.74 17.45
CA LYS A 450 -22.91 -3.30 18.38
C LYS A 450 -21.67 -3.79 17.64
N ASP A 451 -20.51 -3.48 18.19
CA ASP A 451 -19.21 -3.93 17.70
C ASP A 451 -19.00 -5.39 18.15
N LEU A 452 -18.86 -6.30 17.20
CA LEU A 452 -18.54 -7.70 17.50
C LEU A 452 -17.02 -7.89 17.44
N CYS A 453 -16.47 -8.41 18.53
CA CYS A 453 -15.05 -8.53 18.76
C CYS A 453 -14.67 -10.00 18.98
N CYS A 454 -13.48 -10.39 18.53
CA CYS A 454 -12.92 -11.72 18.79
C CYS A 454 -11.58 -11.63 19.51
N PRO A 455 -11.24 -12.59 20.39
CA PRO A 455 -9.91 -12.70 20.97
C PRO A 455 -8.81 -12.70 19.90
N ARG A 456 -7.65 -12.11 20.19
CA ARG A 456 -6.50 -12.10 19.26
C ARG A 456 -6.22 -13.50 18.70
N GLY A 457 -6.13 -13.59 17.37
CA GLY A 457 -5.92 -14.83 16.63
C GLY A 457 -7.20 -15.56 16.21
N GLN A 458 -8.38 -15.12 16.67
CA GLN A 458 -9.67 -15.65 16.22
C GLN A 458 -10.39 -14.67 15.29
N LYS A 459 -11.24 -15.19 14.41
CA LYS A 459 -12.12 -14.43 13.51
C LYS A 459 -13.54 -14.98 13.55
N MET A 460 -14.51 -14.20 13.06
CA MET A 460 -15.83 -14.71 12.71
C MET A 460 -15.93 -14.93 11.21
N LEU A 461 -16.33 -16.13 10.79
CA LEU A 461 -16.62 -16.43 9.38
C LEU A 461 -18.13 -16.43 9.12
N GLY A 462 -18.55 -15.71 8.09
CA GLY A 462 -19.95 -15.64 7.64
C GLY A 462 -20.92 -14.97 8.62
N THR A 463 -22.13 -15.52 8.72
CA THR A 463 -23.20 -15.07 9.63
C THR A 463 -23.09 -15.64 11.05
N SER A 464 -22.07 -16.45 11.33
CA SER A 464 -21.82 -16.99 12.68
C SER A 464 -21.54 -15.86 13.67
N SER A 465 -22.07 -16.00 14.89
CA SER A 465 -21.79 -15.14 16.05
C SER A 465 -20.69 -15.70 16.95
N GLN A 466 -20.00 -16.78 16.54
CA GLN A 466 -18.94 -17.43 17.32
C GLN A 466 -17.56 -17.17 16.70
N CYS A 467 -16.62 -16.76 17.55
CA CYS A 467 -15.21 -16.63 17.19
C CYS A 467 -14.54 -18.00 17.11
N CYS A 468 -13.69 -18.19 16.11
CA CYS A 468 -12.92 -19.40 15.89
C CYS A 468 -11.51 -19.05 15.41
N TYR A 469 -10.54 -19.93 15.61
CA TYR A 469 -9.27 -19.83 14.89
C TYR A 469 -9.47 -20.23 13.44
N THR A 470 -8.91 -19.48 12.51
CA THR A 470 -9.07 -19.73 11.07
C THR A 470 -7.76 -20.14 10.42
N ILE A 471 -7.84 -21.00 9.41
CA ILE A 471 -6.75 -21.32 8.47
C ILE A 471 -7.14 -20.89 7.06
N LYS A 472 -6.16 -20.63 6.19
CA LYS A 472 -6.37 -20.46 4.75
C LYS A 472 -6.08 -21.76 3.99
N GLN A 473 -7.08 -22.24 3.26
CA GLN A 473 -6.94 -23.36 2.34
C GLN A 473 -6.23 -22.90 1.04
N ARG A 474 -5.75 -23.85 0.22
CA ARG A 474 -5.00 -23.58 -1.02
C ARG A 474 -5.77 -22.77 -2.07
N ASP A 475 -7.10 -22.82 -2.02
CA ASP A 475 -8.00 -22.03 -2.88
C ASP A 475 -8.24 -20.60 -2.36
N GLY A 476 -7.63 -20.24 -1.23
CA GLY A 476 -7.80 -18.95 -0.57
C GLY A 476 -8.99 -18.88 0.40
N GLN A 477 -9.77 -19.95 0.55
CA GLN A 477 -10.91 -19.98 1.47
C GLN A 477 -10.44 -20.03 2.93
N GLU A 478 -10.98 -19.14 3.77
CA GLU A 478 -10.77 -19.19 5.23
C GLU A 478 -11.80 -20.12 5.87
N VAL A 479 -11.36 -21.07 6.71
CA VAL A 479 -12.23 -22.00 7.44
C VAL A 479 -11.92 -22.01 8.94
N CYS A 480 -12.96 -22.16 9.77
CA CYS A 480 -12.81 -22.29 11.22
C CYS A 480 -12.23 -23.66 11.60
N CYS A 481 -11.28 -23.66 12.53
CA CYS A 481 -10.83 -24.89 13.15
C CYS A 481 -11.90 -25.50 14.07
N PRO A 482 -12.11 -26.83 14.01
CA PRO A 482 -12.98 -27.54 14.94
C PRO A 482 -12.56 -27.29 16.39
N LYS A 483 -13.53 -27.33 17.32
CA LYS A 483 -13.28 -27.15 18.76
C LYS A 483 -12.22 -28.15 19.24
N GLY A 484 -11.18 -27.65 19.93
CA GLY A 484 -10.04 -28.45 20.41
C GLY A 484 -8.88 -28.59 19.43
N ARG A 485 -8.94 -27.93 18.27
CA ARG A 485 -7.83 -27.85 17.30
C ARG A 485 -7.36 -26.40 17.15
N PHE A 486 -6.09 -26.23 16.79
CA PHE A 486 -5.47 -24.92 16.57
C PHE A 486 -4.84 -24.83 15.17
N PRO A 487 -4.71 -23.62 14.61
CA PRO A 487 -4.09 -23.42 13.32
C PRO A 487 -2.59 -23.76 13.41
N GLY A 488 -2.12 -24.62 12.53
CA GLY A 488 -0.72 -25.00 12.36
C GLY A 488 -0.41 -25.18 10.88
N LYS A 489 0.84 -25.54 10.56
CA LYS A 489 1.27 -25.80 9.18
C LYS A 489 1.77 -27.23 8.99
N ASP A 490 1.53 -27.80 7.82
CA ASP A 490 2.11 -29.09 7.43
C ASP A 490 3.50 -28.93 6.80
N LYS A 491 4.05 -30.06 6.33
CA LYS A 491 5.34 -30.17 5.65
C LYS A 491 5.46 -29.33 4.36
N THR A 492 4.35 -28.97 3.73
CA THR A 492 4.34 -28.14 2.52
C THR A 492 4.17 -26.66 2.82
N GLY A 493 4.02 -26.30 4.10
CA GLY A 493 3.73 -24.96 4.55
C GLY A 493 2.24 -24.58 4.45
N ASP A 494 1.37 -25.55 4.13
CA ASP A 494 -0.07 -25.36 4.06
C ASP A 494 -0.66 -25.30 5.47
N GLU A 495 -1.63 -24.42 5.68
CA GLU A 495 -2.29 -24.27 6.97
C GLU A 495 -3.35 -25.37 7.18
N LEU A 496 -3.34 -26.00 8.35
CA LEU A 496 -4.33 -27.01 8.76
C LEU A 496 -4.70 -26.85 10.24
N CYS A 497 -5.83 -27.43 10.62
CA CYS A 497 -6.29 -27.46 12.00
C CYS A 497 -5.74 -28.70 12.71
N CYS A 498 -4.73 -28.49 13.53
CA CYS A 498 -3.94 -29.55 14.14
C CYS A 498 -4.57 -30.04 15.45
N PRO A 499 -4.64 -31.37 15.66
CA PRO A 499 -4.87 -31.93 16.99
C PRO A 499 -3.60 -31.73 17.84
N GLN A 500 -3.79 -31.65 19.16
CA GLN A 500 -2.71 -31.38 20.12
C GLN A 500 -1.62 -32.47 20.22
N LYS A 501 -1.72 -33.57 19.44
CA LYS A 501 -0.83 -34.74 19.54
C LYS A 501 -0.23 -35.29 18.25
N ASP A 502 -0.59 -34.79 17.05
CA ASP A 502 -0.10 -35.41 15.80
C ASP A 502 0.49 -34.37 14.84
N GLY A 503 1.82 -34.38 14.68
CA GLY A 503 2.52 -33.90 13.47
C GLY A 503 2.60 -32.39 13.19
N CYS A 504 2.18 -31.51 14.09
CA CYS A 504 2.17 -30.06 13.87
C CYS A 504 2.92 -29.26 14.95
N CYS A 505 3.47 -28.11 14.55
CA CYS A 505 4.12 -27.17 15.45
C CYS A 505 3.24 -25.96 15.80
N PRO A 506 3.31 -25.45 17.05
CA PRO A 506 2.58 -24.26 17.47
C PRO A 506 3.09 -23.00 16.75
N ALA A 507 2.25 -21.95 16.74
CA ALA A 507 2.60 -20.67 16.11
C ALA A 507 3.91 -20.10 16.68
N GLY A 508 4.86 -19.76 15.79
CA GLY A 508 6.21 -19.32 16.15
C GLY A 508 7.28 -20.42 16.08
N GLN A 509 6.88 -21.68 15.87
CA GLN A 509 7.76 -22.81 15.62
C GLN A 509 7.50 -23.43 14.25
N GLU A 510 8.51 -24.09 13.70
CA GLU A 510 8.45 -24.84 12.44
C GLU A 510 8.92 -26.29 12.68
N VAL A 511 8.53 -27.21 11.81
CA VAL A 511 8.97 -28.61 11.90
C VAL A 511 10.45 -28.68 11.57
N GLY A 512 11.30 -28.78 12.60
CA GLY A 512 12.75 -28.86 12.45
C GLY A 512 13.27 -30.27 12.16
N GLY A 513 12.47 -31.32 12.42
CA GLY A 513 12.82 -32.72 12.18
C GLY A 513 11.70 -33.69 12.58
N ARG A 514 11.96 -35.01 12.46
CA ARG A 514 11.06 -36.08 12.92
C ARG A 514 11.83 -37.22 13.58
N ILE A 515 11.26 -37.80 14.63
CA ILE A 515 11.70 -39.07 15.21
C ILE A 515 10.45 -39.93 15.38
N ILE A 516 10.40 -41.09 14.70
CA ILE A 516 9.36 -42.12 14.88
C ILE A 516 7.96 -41.48 14.86
N ASP A 517 7.63 -40.81 13.74
CA ASP A 517 6.36 -40.16 13.44
C ASP A 517 5.98 -38.89 14.24
N ASP A 518 6.72 -38.55 15.31
CA ASP A 518 6.54 -37.29 16.02
C ASP A 518 7.28 -36.13 15.33
N ALA A 519 6.59 -35.00 15.14
CA ALA A 519 7.19 -33.76 14.64
C ALA A 519 7.98 -33.08 15.76
N ILE A 520 9.25 -32.78 15.50
CA ILE A 520 10.09 -32.00 16.41
C ILE A 520 9.98 -30.54 15.99
N CYS A 521 9.50 -29.72 16.91
CA CYS A 521 9.26 -28.31 16.67
C CYS A 521 10.44 -27.47 17.13
N CYS A 522 11.03 -26.74 16.19
CA CYS A 522 12.12 -25.82 16.44
C CYS A 522 11.62 -24.37 16.30
N PRO A 523 12.22 -23.40 17.01
CA PRO A 523 12.05 -21.99 16.71
C PRO A 523 12.25 -21.70 15.22
N LYS A 524 11.53 -20.71 14.69
CA LYS A 524 11.63 -20.34 13.27
C LYS A 524 13.08 -20.01 12.87
N GLY A 525 13.58 -20.69 11.83
CA GLY A 525 14.97 -20.55 11.35
C GLY A 525 15.99 -21.51 11.98
N GLU A 526 15.54 -22.44 12.83
CA GLU A 526 16.36 -23.50 13.40
C GLU A 526 15.97 -24.88 12.86
N GLU A 527 16.93 -25.79 12.81
CA GLU A 527 16.77 -27.18 12.38
C GLU A 527 17.12 -28.14 13.52
N PHE A 528 16.40 -29.26 13.60
CA PHE A 528 16.70 -30.29 14.59
C PHE A 528 18.03 -30.98 14.24
N LYS A 529 18.99 -31.00 15.17
CA LYS A 529 20.32 -31.62 14.97
C LYS A 529 20.57 -32.87 15.82
N GLY A 530 19.77 -33.13 16.84
CA GLY A 530 19.90 -34.35 17.64
C GLY A 530 19.32 -34.24 19.05
N ILE A 531 19.53 -35.29 19.83
CA ILE A 531 19.16 -35.34 21.26
C ILE A 531 20.45 -35.28 22.08
N HIS A 532 20.53 -34.33 23.00
CA HIS A 532 21.59 -34.25 23.99
C HIS A 532 20.95 -34.28 25.39
N GLU A 533 21.38 -35.19 26.26
CA GLU A 533 20.83 -35.33 27.63
C GLU A 533 19.28 -35.40 27.68
N ASN A 534 18.67 -36.17 26.76
CA ASN A 534 17.22 -36.30 26.60
C ASN A 534 16.45 -35.01 26.23
N GLN A 535 17.14 -33.96 25.77
CA GLN A 535 16.51 -32.77 25.19
C GLN A 535 16.76 -32.68 23.69
N TYR A 536 15.72 -32.30 22.93
CA TYR A 536 15.86 -32.00 21.51
C TYR A 536 16.65 -30.72 21.33
N VAL A 537 17.73 -30.77 20.56
CA VAL A 537 18.55 -29.61 20.25
C VAL A 537 18.21 -29.12 18.85
N CYS A 538 17.70 -27.90 18.79
CA CYS A 538 17.50 -27.14 17.56
C CYS A 538 18.68 -26.18 17.40
N CYS A 539 19.25 -26.14 16.19
CA CYS A 539 20.36 -25.26 15.87
C CYS A 539 19.96 -24.30 14.75
N PRO A 540 20.40 -23.04 14.78
CA PRO A 540 20.27 -22.13 13.64
C PRO A 540 20.75 -22.78 12.35
N GLN A 541 20.08 -22.51 11.22
CA GLN A 541 20.47 -23.06 9.92
C GLN A 541 21.98 -22.89 9.65
N GLY A 542 22.63 -24.01 9.31
CA GLY A 542 24.07 -24.08 9.04
C GLY A 542 24.96 -24.39 10.25
N GLN A 543 24.43 -24.42 11.48
CA GLN A 543 25.15 -24.91 12.65
C GLN A 543 24.92 -26.41 12.86
N SER A 544 25.91 -27.07 13.45
CA SER A 544 25.92 -28.51 13.77
C SER A 544 26.01 -28.73 15.27
N LEU A 545 25.50 -29.89 15.70
CA LEU A 545 25.66 -30.40 17.06
C LEU A 545 26.75 -31.48 17.04
N LEU A 546 27.88 -31.24 17.71
CA LEU A 546 28.91 -32.28 17.86
C LEU A 546 28.45 -33.32 18.89
N LYS A 547 28.83 -34.59 18.70
CA LYS A 547 28.38 -35.74 19.53
C LYS A 547 28.59 -35.58 21.04
N GLU A 548 29.49 -34.69 21.47
CA GLU A 548 29.85 -34.47 22.87
C GLU A 548 29.53 -33.04 23.37
N ALA A 549 28.90 -32.20 22.53
CA ALA A 549 28.63 -30.81 22.86
C ALA A 549 27.13 -30.56 23.04
N SER A 550 26.77 -29.85 24.12
CA SER A 550 25.41 -29.35 24.36
C SER A 550 25.09 -28.05 23.59
N LYS A 551 26.04 -27.49 22.85
CA LYS A 551 25.91 -26.21 22.15
C LYS A 551 26.09 -26.37 20.65
N CYS A 552 25.20 -25.74 19.90
CA CYS A 552 25.32 -25.59 18.46
C CYS A 552 26.55 -24.74 18.13
N CYS A 553 27.29 -25.14 17.10
CA CYS A 553 28.41 -24.39 16.59
C CYS A 553 28.44 -24.46 15.07
N TRP A 554 29.11 -23.51 14.44
CA TRP A 554 29.43 -23.66 13.04
C TRP A 554 30.57 -24.66 12.88
N ALA A 555 30.34 -25.78 12.22
CA ALA A 555 31.34 -26.84 12.06
C ALA A 555 31.79 -26.98 10.61
N ILE A 556 33.03 -27.48 10.44
CA ILE A 556 33.57 -27.95 9.14
C ILE A 556 33.80 -29.46 9.19
N GLY A 557 33.63 -30.15 8.06
CA GLY A 557 33.95 -31.56 7.93
C GLY A 557 35.42 -31.76 7.61
N LYS A 558 36.13 -32.56 8.41
CA LYS A 558 37.51 -32.98 8.11
C LYS A 558 37.51 -34.15 7.13
N GLN A 559 38.64 -34.35 6.45
CA GLN A 559 38.83 -35.48 5.52
C GLN A 559 38.70 -36.86 6.17
N ASP A 560 38.87 -36.96 7.49
CA ASP A 560 38.68 -38.18 8.28
C ASP A 560 37.20 -38.48 8.64
N GLY A 561 36.26 -37.63 8.18
CA GLY A 561 34.83 -37.75 8.45
C GLY A 561 34.40 -37.19 9.82
N THR A 562 35.29 -36.53 10.56
CA THR A 562 34.95 -35.86 11.83
C THR A 562 34.58 -34.39 11.61
N ASP A 563 33.57 -33.92 12.33
CA ASP A 563 33.19 -32.50 12.34
C ASP A 563 33.94 -31.74 13.44
N MET A 564 34.36 -30.51 13.15
CA MET A 564 35.05 -29.64 14.12
C MET A 564 34.38 -28.26 14.18
N CYS A 565 34.03 -27.80 15.38
CA CYS A 565 33.54 -26.45 15.59
C CYS A 565 34.61 -25.41 15.23
N CYS A 566 34.19 -24.37 14.54
CA CYS A 566 35.01 -23.21 14.27
C CYS A 566 35.21 -22.38 15.54
N PRO A 567 36.46 -21.94 15.83
CA PRO A 567 36.74 -21.03 16.94
C PRO A 567 35.88 -19.77 16.91
N SER A 568 35.69 -19.14 18.07
CA SER A 568 34.96 -17.86 18.17
C SER A 568 35.56 -16.82 17.20
N ASN A 569 34.70 -16.10 16.47
CA ASN A 569 35.05 -15.15 15.39
C ASN A 569 35.57 -15.76 14.08
N THR A 570 35.42 -17.08 13.91
CA THR A 570 35.62 -17.75 12.63
C THR A 570 34.32 -18.38 12.13
N PHE A 571 34.19 -18.58 10.83
CA PHE A 571 33.03 -19.22 10.22
C PHE A 571 33.49 -20.30 9.23
N PRO A 572 32.68 -21.35 9.00
CA PRO A 572 32.99 -22.38 8.03
C PRO A 572 32.97 -21.77 6.65
N GLY A 573 34.11 -21.85 5.98
CA GLY A 573 34.30 -21.38 4.62
C GLY A 573 35.19 -22.33 3.85
N LYS A 574 35.47 -21.96 2.60
CA LYS A 574 36.46 -22.66 1.79
C LYS A 574 37.68 -21.79 1.54
N ASP A 575 38.85 -22.42 1.60
CA ASP A 575 40.10 -21.79 1.17
C ASP A 575 40.19 -21.73 -0.36
N ASP A 576 41.33 -21.25 -0.87
CA ASP A 576 41.61 -21.13 -2.30
C ASP A 576 41.74 -22.49 -3.03
N LYS A 577 41.88 -23.59 -2.29
CA LYS A 577 41.91 -24.97 -2.81
C LYS A 577 40.55 -25.66 -2.70
N GLY A 578 39.54 -24.97 -2.17
CA GLY A 578 38.20 -25.51 -1.97
C GLY A 578 38.07 -26.43 -0.75
N ALA A 579 39.10 -26.49 0.12
CA ALA A 579 39.05 -27.25 1.36
C ALA A 579 38.23 -26.49 2.41
N GLU A 580 37.41 -27.20 3.17
CA GLU A 580 36.64 -26.60 4.26
C GLU A 580 37.58 -26.21 5.41
N VAL A 581 37.57 -24.93 5.77
CA VAL A 581 38.41 -24.35 6.82
C VAL A 581 37.60 -23.38 7.66
N CYS A 582 38.01 -23.19 8.92
CA CYS A 582 37.43 -22.17 9.79
C CYS A 582 38.08 -20.84 9.51
N CYS A 583 37.34 -19.98 8.83
CA CYS A 583 37.84 -18.76 8.25
C CYS A 583 37.75 -17.61 9.25
N PRO A 584 38.87 -16.93 9.56
CA PRO A 584 38.80 -15.69 10.31
C PRO A 584 37.99 -14.66 9.51
N GLN A 585 37.25 -13.79 10.22
CA GLN A 585 36.41 -12.72 9.63
C GLN A 585 37.14 -11.78 8.64
N LYS A 586 38.46 -11.88 8.52
CA LYS A 586 39.30 -11.06 7.64
C LYS A 586 40.30 -11.95 6.88
N GLU A 587 39.98 -12.21 5.61
CA GLU A 587 40.83 -11.90 4.43
C GLU A 587 40.98 -12.99 3.36
N ASN A 588 40.81 -14.30 3.61
CA ASN A 588 41.17 -15.31 2.58
C ASN A 588 40.15 -16.39 2.26
N CYS A 589 38.90 -16.25 2.71
CA CYS A 589 37.89 -17.29 2.49
C CYS A 589 36.55 -16.76 2.04
N CYS A 590 35.76 -17.67 1.48
CA CYS A 590 34.38 -17.45 1.12
C CYS A 590 33.42 -18.28 1.98
N PRO A 591 32.25 -17.73 2.36
CA PRO A 591 31.24 -18.45 3.13
C PRO A 591 30.69 -19.65 2.34
N ALA A 592 30.07 -20.59 3.05
CA ALA A 592 29.44 -21.75 2.44
C ALA A 592 28.47 -21.34 1.30
N GLY A 593 28.55 -22.05 0.17
CA GLY A 593 27.81 -21.72 -1.06
C GLY A 593 28.51 -20.75 -2.01
N GLN A 594 29.65 -20.17 -1.60
CA GLN A 594 30.50 -19.34 -2.44
C GLN A 594 31.88 -19.98 -2.65
N GLU A 595 32.55 -19.59 -3.72
CA GLU A 595 33.91 -20.00 -4.10
C GLU A 595 34.75 -18.75 -4.35
N VAL A 596 36.07 -18.87 -4.21
CA VAL A 596 37.00 -17.77 -4.50
C VAL A 596 36.98 -17.52 -6.01
N GLY A 597 36.28 -16.46 -6.42
CA GLY A 597 36.14 -16.08 -7.82
C GLY A 597 37.30 -15.23 -8.34
N GLY A 598 38.07 -14.61 -7.44
CA GLY A 598 39.22 -13.75 -7.73
C GLY A 598 39.88 -13.22 -6.44
N ARG A 599 40.89 -12.35 -6.58
CA ARG A 599 41.51 -11.63 -5.46
C ARG A 599 41.64 -10.14 -5.77
N ASP A 600 41.35 -9.30 -4.77
CA ASP A 600 41.61 -7.86 -4.77
C ASP A 600 42.72 -7.60 -3.73
N GLY A 601 43.98 -7.60 -4.18
CA GLY A 601 45.13 -7.64 -3.29
C GLY A 601 45.18 -8.92 -2.47
N TYR A 602 45.13 -8.80 -1.14
CA TYR A 602 45.10 -9.93 -0.20
C TYR A 602 43.69 -10.41 0.15
N LYS A 603 42.64 -9.73 -0.34
CA LYS A 603 41.26 -10.08 0.00
C LYS A 603 40.69 -11.04 -1.05
N ALA A 604 40.23 -12.21 -0.61
CA ALA A 604 39.46 -13.11 -1.46
C ALA A 604 38.15 -12.45 -1.90
N ILE A 605 37.86 -12.49 -3.20
CA ILE A 605 36.56 -12.09 -3.76
C ILE A 605 35.71 -13.34 -3.92
N CYS A 606 34.54 -13.30 -3.29
CA CYS A 606 33.68 -14.46 -3.17
C CYS A 606 32.53 -14.39 -4.17
N CYS A 607 32.47 -15.39 -5.04
CA CYS A 607 31.43 -15.54 -6.04
C CYS A 607 30.55 -16.75 -5.72
N PRO A 608 29.27 -16.74 -6.10
CA PRO A 608 28.45 -17.95 -6.05
C PRO A 608 29.12 -19.11 -6.80
N LYS A 609 28.94 -20.35 -6.31
CA LYS A 609 29.50 -21.54 -6.94
C LYS A 609 29.27 -21.58 -8.46
N GLY A 610 30.33 -21.84 -9.23
CA GLY A 610 30.29 -21.86 -10.70
C GLY A 610 30.37 -20.49 -11.38
N LYS A 611 30.51 -19.39 -10.61
CA LYS A 611 30.76 -18.04 -11.12
C LYS A 611 32.20 -17.61 -10.87
N VAL A 612 32.72 -16.80 -11.78
CA VAL A 612 34.06 -16.21 -11.73
C VAL A 612 33.94 -14.69 -11.54
N PHE A 613 34.89 -14.11 -10.82
CA PHE A 613 34.94 -12.66 -10.67
C PHE A 613 35.37 -12.03 -11.99
N ILE A 614 34.66 -10.98 -12.40
CA ILE A 614 34.95 -10.23 -13.63
C ILE A 614 35.63 -8.91 -13.29
N ARG A 615 34.95 -8.06 -12.51
CA ARG A 615 35.44 -6.74 -12.09
C ARG A 615 34.61 -6.18 -10.93
N LYS A 616 35.05 -5.06 -10.37
CA LYS A 616 34.26 -4.29 -9.40
C LYS A 616 33.52 -3.16 -10.12
N GLU A 617 32.21 -3.07 -9.95
CA GLU A 617 31.37 -2.05 -10.57
C GLU A 617 30.55 -1.35 -9.49
N ALA A 618 30.67 -0.02 -9.38
CA ALA A 618 30.02 0.76 -8.31
C ALA A 618 30.26 0.20 -6.88
N GLY A 619 31.45 -0.35 -6.62
CA GLY A 619 31.81 -0.96 -5.34
C GLY A 619 31.29 -2.38 -5.11
N ILE A 620 30.56 -2.96 -6.07
CA ILE A 620 30.03 -4.33 -6.02
C ILE A 620 30.95 -5.26 -6.80
N ASP A 621 31.32 -6.39 -6.20
CA ASP A 621 32.08 -7.44 -6.88
C ASP A 621 31.17 -8.17 -7.89
N VAL A 622 31.47 -8.04 -9.18
CA VAL A 622 30.68 -8.64 -10.25
C VAL A 622 31.17 -10.07 -10.51
N CYS A 623 30.28 -11.03 -10.31
CA CYS A 623 30.52 -12.45 -10.55
C CYS A 623 29.62 -12.96 -11.68
N CYS A 624 30.21 -13.59 -12.70
CA CYS A 624 29.51 -14.13 -13.86
C CYS A 624 29.75 -15.63 -14.03
N ALA A 625 28.78 -16.36 -14.58
CA ALA A 625 28.97 -17.77 -14.91
C ALA A 625 30.14 -17.95 -15.89
N LYS A 626 30.89 -19.06 -15.77
CA LYS A 626 32.01 -19.34 -16.67
C LYS A 626 31.53 -19.35 -18.13
N GLY A 627 32.23 -18.61 -19.01
CA GLY A 627 31.85 -18.45 -20.41
C GLY A 627 30.85 -17.32 -20.69
N THR A 628 30.54 -16.48 -19.69
CA THR A 628 29.73 -15.26 -19.86
C THR A 628 30.53 -14.01 -19.50
N GLU A 629 30.11 -12.88 -20.03
CA GLU A 629 30.72 -11.57 -19.85
C GLU A 629 29.72 -10.63 -19.18
N PHE A 630 30.22 -9.77 -18.29
CA PHE A 630 29.41 -8.71 -17.71
C PHE A 630 29.01 -7.69 -18.78
N LYS A 631 27.71 -7.43 -18.92
CA LYS A 631 27.17 -6.44 -19.88
C LYS A 631 26.49 -5.24 -19.23
N GLY A 632 26.22 -5.27 -17.92
CA GLY A 632 25.66 -4.12 -17.20
C GLY A 632 24.97 -4.50 -15.88
N MET A 633 24.40 -3.49 -15.21
CA MET A 633 23.62 -3.66 -13.98
C MET A 633 22.15 -3.41 -14.24
N VAL A 634 21.27 -4.25 -13.69
CA VAL A 634 19.82 -4.04 -13.65
C VAL A 634 19.35 -4.33 -12.23
N ASP A 635 18.65 -3.39 -11.61
CA ASP A 635 18.21 -3.46 -10.21
C ASP A 635 19.34 -3.80 -9.22
N MET A 636 20.50 -3.14 -9.41
CA MET A 636 21.74 -3.38 -8.65
C MET A 636 22.29 -4.81 -8.73
N LYS A 637 21.82 -5.64 -9.67
CA LYS A 637 22.34 -6.98 -9.92
C LYS A 637 23.12 -7.01 -11.23
N PRO A 638 24.27 -7.70 -11.27
CA PRO A 638 25.00 -7.85 -12.51
C PRO A 638 24.23 -8.70 -13.50
N VAL A 639 24.32 -8.31 -14.77
CA VAL A 639 23.80 -9.07 -15.90
C VAL A 639 24.97 -9.55 -16.74
N CYS A 640 25.11 -10.87 -16.81
CA CYS A 640 26.17 -11.56 -17.52
C CYS A 640 25.56 -12.26 -18.74
N CYS A 641 26.13 -12.04 -19.93
CA CYS A 641 25.63 -12.61 -21.18
C CYS A 641 26.74 -13.42 -21.86
N PRO A 642 26.43 -14.44 -22.68
CA PRO A 642 27.41 -15.00 -23.60
C PRO A 642 28.09 -13.89 -24.43
N PRO A 643 29.37 -14.05 -24.81
CA PRO A 643 30.14 -13.00 -25.51
C PRO A 643 29.40 -12.39 -26.71
N GLU A 644 28.77 -13.25 -27.53
CA GLU A 644 28.03 -12.92 -28.75
C GLU A 644 26.60 -12.36 -28.51
N MET A 645 26.24 -12.08 -27.25
CA MET A 645 24.93 -11.53 -26.90
C MET A 645 25.06 -10.12 -26.31
N ARG A 646 24.09 -9.27 -26.63
CA ARG A 646 23.92 -7.93 -26.05
C ARG A 646 22.87 -7.93 -24.97
N LEU A 647 23.11 -7.12 -23.94
CA LEU A 647 22.12 -6.78 -22.95
C LEU A 647 21.00 -5.96 -23.60
N THR A 648 19.76 -6.39 -23.39
CA THR A 648 18.59 -5.59 -23.77
C THR A 648 18.41 -4.46 -22.76
N LYS A 649 18.40 -3.22 -23.25
CA LYS A 649 18.35 -2.00 -22.44
C LYS A 649 17.19 -2.05 -21.42
N GLY A 650 17.51 -1.81 -20.15
CA GLY A 650 16.53 -1.79 -19.06
C GLY A 650 16.01 -3.15 -18.61
N THR A 651 16.58 -4.27 -19.09
CA THR A 651 16.15 -5.62 -18.72
C THR A 651 17.34 -6.50 -18.36
N SER A 652 17.13 -7.58 -17.62
CA SER A 652 18.16 -8.59 -17.33
C SER A 652 18.37 -9.61 -18.46
N LYS A 653 17.82 -9.36 -19.65
CA LYS A 653 17.76 -10.33 -20.75
C LYS A 653 18.80 -10.02 -21.81
N CYS A 654 19.40 -11.06 -22.37
CA CYS A 654 20.37 -10.94 -23.44
C CYS A 654 19.84 -11.57 -24.74
N CYS A 655 20.17 -10.92 -25.87
CA CYS A 655 19.86 -11.38 -27.22
C CYS A 655 21.13 -11.39 -28.08
N SER A 656 21.19 -12.27 -29.08
CA SER A 656 22.27 -12.24 -30.09
C SER A 656 22.44 -10.85 -30.70
N HIS A 657 23.64 -10.46 -31.12
CA HIS A 657 23.92 -9.16 -31.73
C HIS A 657 23.00 -8.77 -32.91
N THR A 658 22.44 -9.77 -33.60
CA THR A 658 21.54 -9.61 -34.74
C THR A 658 20.05 -9.60 -34.38
N LEU A 659 19.71 -9.87 -33.12
CA LEU A 659 18.33 -9.96 -32.64
C LEU A 659 18.09 -8.93 -31.53
N GLN A 660 16.87 -8.44 -31.44
CA GLN A 660 16.43 -7.52 -30.40
C GLN A 660 15.29 -8.13 -29.60
N TYR A 661 15.26 -7.87 -28.30
CA TYR A 661 14.12 -8.31 -27.50
C TYR A 661 12.84 -7.65 -27.99
N ASN A 662 11.85 -8.46 -28.31
CA ASN A 662 10.52 -7.99 -28.65
C ASN A 662 9.55 -8.40 -27.52
N PRO A 663 8.93 -7.44 -26.80
CA PRO A 663 8.05 -7.75 -25.68
C PRO A 663 6.76 -8.45 -26.10
N VAL A 664 6.29 -8.26 -27.34
CA VAL A 664 5.08 -8.93 -27.88
C VAL A 664 5.31 -10.43 -28.04
N PHE A 665 6.53 -10.82 -28.39
CA PHE A 665 6.93 -12.23 -28.49
C PHE A 665 7.44 -12.80 -27.17
N GLY A 666 7.92 -11.96 -26.26
CA GLY A 666 8.69 -12.41 -25.10
C GLY A 666 9.98 -13.14 -25.52
N LYS A 667 10.53 -12.84 -26.70
CA LYS A 667 11.67 -13.51 -27.33
C LYS A 667 12.59 -12.50 -28.02
N CYS A 668 13.79 -12.94 -28.41
CA CYS A 668 14.68 -12.17 -29.26
C CYS A 668 14.23 -12.33 -30.72
N ILE A 669 13.86 -11.24 -31.40
CA ILE A 669 13.37 -11.22 -32.78
C ILE A 669 14.29 -10.33 -33.63
N GLY A 670 14.53 -10.71 -34.88
CA GLY A 670 15.27 -9.89 -35.82
C GLY A 670 15.25 -10.47 -37.22
N THR A 671 15.49 -9.61 -38.21
CA THR A 671 15.57 -10.00 -39.62
C THR A 671 16.99 -10.36 -40.01
N VAL A 672 17.17 -11.50 -40.67
CA VAL A 672 18.45 -11.94 -41.23
C VAL A 672 18.37 -11.86 -42.75
N LYS A 673 19.41 -11.29 -43.37
CA LYS A 673 19.51 -11.23 -44.83
C LYS A 673 19.69 -12.63 -45.41
N ILE A 674 18.86 -12.97 -46.38
CA ILE A 674 18.99 -14.22 -47.14
C ILE A 674 20.15 -14.05 -48.11
N VAL A 675 21.15 -14.92 -48.01
CA VAL A 675 22.35 -14.91 -48.85
C VAL A 675 22.22 -16.02 -49.89
N GLY A 676 22.16 -15.64 -51.16
CA GLY A 676 21.90 -16.56 -52.25
C GLY A 676 20.41 -16.82 -52.48
N LYS A 677 20.09 -17.80 -53.33
CA LYS A 677 18.72 -18.25 -53.59
C LYS A 677 18.53 -19.63 -52.94
N PRO A 678 17.95 -19.71 -51.73
CA PRO A 678 17.76 -20.99 -51.05
C PRO A 678 16.90 -21.90 -51.94
N GLN A 679 17.38 -23.11 -52.22
CA GLN A 679 16.69 -24.07 -53.10
C GLN A 679 15.65 -24.91 -52.36
N ASN A 680 15.79 -25.01 -51.05
CA ASN A 680 14.96 -25.86 -50.20
C ASN A 680 14.82 -25.23 -48.80
N GLN A 681 13.99 -25.85 -47.98
CA GLN A 681 13.70 -25.40 -46.63
C GLN A 681 14.90 -25.43 -45.71
N ARG A 682 15.77 -26.43 -45.87
CA ARG A 682 16.98 -26.57 -45.05
C ARG A 682 17.91 -25.37 -45.26
N GLU A 683 18.12 -24.96 -46.51
CA GLU A 683 18.90 -23.78 -46.86
C GLU A 683 18.27 -22.49 -46.35
N MET A 684 16.94 -22.34 -46.48
CA MET A 684 16.23 -21.17 -45.94
C MET A 684 16.37 -21.07 -44.42
N ASN A 685 16.11 -22.17 -43.71
CA ASN A 685 16.16 -22.23 -42.25
C ASN A 685 17.59 -22.06 -41.71
N LYS A 686 18.60 -22.41 -42.52
CA LYS A 686 20.02 -22.26 -42.17
C LYS A 686 20.38 -20.83 -41.77
N HIS A 687 19.77 -19.83 -42.42
CA HIS A 687 20.01 -18.42 -42.10
C HIS A 687 19.68 -18.05 -40.66
N CYS A 688 18.63 -18.64 -40.08
CA CYS A 688 18.32 -18.46 -38.66
C CYS A 688 19.19 -19.37 -37.77
N SER A 689 19.43 -20.62 -38.16
CA SER A 689 20.22 -21.54 -37.31
C SER A 689 21.69 -21.14 -37.18
N ASP A 690 22.27 -20.50 -38.20
CA ASP A 690 23.65 -20.00 -38.18
C ASP A 690 23.88 -18.95 -37.07
N ILE A 691 22.82 -18.27 -36.62
CA ILE A 691 22.86 -17.31 -35.50
C ILE A 691 22.23 -17.88 -34.21
N GLY A 692 22.05 -19.21 -34.13
CA GLY A 692 21.45 -19.88 -32.98
C GLY A 692 19.95 -19.59 -32.80
N ALA A 693 19.25 -19.24 -33.87
CA ALA A 693 17.84 -18.89 -33.89
C ALA A 693 17.02 -19.85 -34.76
N GLN A 694 15.71 -19.64 -34.81
CA GLN A 694 14.78 -20.37 -35.67
C GLN A 694 13.90 -19.37 -36.43
N PRO A 695 13.34 -19.72 -37.59
CA PRO A 695 12.33 -18.89 -38.24
C PRO A 695 11.16 -18.56 -37.30
N VAL A 696 10.64 -17.33 -37.38
CA VAL A 696 9.64 -16.83 -36.42
C VAL A 696 8.32 -17.60 -36.49
N LYS A 697 7.77 -17.93 -35.31
CA LYS A 697 6.42 -18.47 -35.14
C LYS A 697 5.47 -17.36 -34.68
N ILE A 698 4.35 -17.20 -35.37
CA ILE A 698 3.33 -16.19 -35.06
C ILE A 698 2.08 -16.88 -34.55
N VAL A 699 1.66 -16.61 -33.30
CA VAL A 699 0.52 -17.29 -32.66
C VAL A 699 -0.71 -16.40 -32.49
N ASN A 700 -0.63 -15.11 -32.78
CA ASN A 700 -1.73 -14.16 -32.68
C ASN A 700 -1.53 -12.94 -33.58
N LYS A 701 -2.54 -12.07 -33.62
CA LYS A 701 -2.55 -10.86 -34.44
C LYS A 701 -1.51 -9.85 -33.98
N GLU A 702 -1.32 -9.67 -32.68
CA GLU A 702 -0.38 -8.70 -32.12
C GLU A 702 1.06 -9.01 -32.55
N GLN A 703 1.43 -10.29 -32.54
CA GLN A 703 2.72 -10.76 -33.06
C GLN A 703 2.85 -10.54 -34.56
N ASN A 704 1.77 -10.75 -35.32
CA ASN A 704 1.78 -10.50 -36.76
C ASN A 704 2.03 -9.03 -37.11
N ASP A 705 1.39 -8.13 -36.36
CA ASP A 705 1.39 -6.70 -36.64
C ASP A 705 2.79 -6.07 -36.49
N VAL A 706 3.65 -6.64 -35.64
CA VAL A 706 5.01 -6.11 -35.38
C VAL A 706 6.13 -6.74 -36.21
N ILE A 707 5.82 -7.75 -37.03
CA ILE A 707 6.81 -8.38 -37.94
C ILE A 707 6.85 -7.56 -39.23
N GLU A 708 8.03 -7.29 -39.79
CA GLU A 708 8.17 -6.55 -41.05
C GLU A 708 8.04 -7.46 -42.29
N HIS A 709 8.20 -6.90 -43.48
CA HIS A 709 8.17 -7.66 -44.74
C HIS A 709 9.30 -8.70 -44.82
N SER A 710 8.99 -9.97 -44.55
CA SER A 710 9.99 -11.05 -44.53
C SER A 710 9.39 -12.43 -44.80
N ILE A 711 10.26 -13.40 -45.04
CA ILE A 711 9.92 -14.82 -44.84
C ILE A 711 9.63 -15.07 -43.35
N ILE A 712 8.65 -15.90 -43.05
CA ILE A 712 8.29 -16.33 -41.69
C ILE A 712 8.47 -17.85 -41.55
N GLY A 713 8.41 -18.37 -40.33
CA GLY A 713 8.63 -19.79 -40.05
C GLY A 713 7.48 -20.73 -40.38
N LEU A 714 6.47 -20.28 -41.12
CA LEU A 714 5.37 -21.14 -41.58
C LEU A 714 5.71 -21.69 -42.97
N GLN A 715 5.84 -23.00 -43.08
CA GLN A 715 6.21 -23.66 -44.34
C GLN A 715 5.67 -25.09 -44.39
N ILE A 716 5.56 -25.67 -45.58
CA ILE A 716 5.25 -27.10 -45.74
C ILE A 716 6.55 -27.89 -45.52
N PRO A 717 6.65 -28.92 -44.66
CA PRO A 717 7.90 -29.65 -44.43
C PRO A 717 8.52 -30.32 -45.68
N GLU A 718 9.82 -30.57 -45.66
CA GLU A 718 10.53 -31.19 -46.79
C GLU A 718 10.02 -32.62 -47.06
N GLY A 719 9.80 -32.95 -48.33
CA GLY A 719 9.24 -34.23 -48.77
C GLY A 719 7.71 -34.34 -48.63
N TRP A 720 7.03 -33.32 -48.11
CA TRP A 720 5.57 -33.31 -48.05
C TRP A 720 4.99 -32.74 -49.34
N GLU A 721 3.87 -33.32 -49.78
CA GLU A 721 3.11 -32.76 -50.90
C GLU A 721 2.52 -31.40 -50.53
N TRP A 722 2.38 -30.54 -51.53
CA TRP A 722 1.75 -29.25 -51.31
C TRP A 722 0.28 -29.44 -50.90
N GLY A 723 -0.14 -28.75 -49.84
CA GLY A 723 -1.51 -28.72 -49.39
C GLY A 723 -1.71 -27.61 -48.37
N LYS A 724 -2.87 -26.93 -48.43
CA LYS A 724 -3.20 -25.83 -47.49
C LYS A 724 -3.08 -26.27 -46.03
N GLU A 725 -3.45 -27.51 -45.75
CA GLU A 725 -3.40 -28.14 -44.42
C GLU A 725 -2.03 -28.69 -44.01
N ASN A 726 -1.02 -28.59 -44.89
CA ASN A 726 0.32 -29.13 -44.66
C ASN A 726 1.33 -28.10 -44.16
N PHE A 727 0.96 -26.82 -44.08
CA PHE A 727 1.81 -25.80 -43.46
C PHE A 727 2.02 -26.07 -41.97
N ARG A 728 3.28 -25.99 -41.53
CA ARG A 728 3.75 -26.21 -40.16
C ARG A 728 4.73 -25.12 -39.75
N TRP A 729 4.76 -24.84 -38.45
CA TRP A 729 5.79 -23.99 -37.88
C TRP A 729 7.11 -24.74 -37.78
N VAL A 730 8.19 -24.17 -38.32
CA VAL A 730 9.53 -24.78 -38.28
C VAL A 730 10.01 -25.08 -36.87
N SER A 731 9.66 -24.22 -35.91
CA SER A 731 10.16 -24.29 -34.53
C SER A 731 9.75 -25.55 -33.78
N ASP A 732 8.56 -26.09 -34.06
CA ASP A 732 7.97 -27.20 -33.28
C ASP A 732 7.10 -28.16 -34.11
N ASN A 733 7.10 -28.01 -35.43
CA ASN A 733 6.29 -28.79 -36.36
C ASN A 733 4.78 -28.77 -36.07
N SER A 734 4.29 -27.75 -35.36
CA SER A 734 2.86 -27.61 -35.04
C SER A 734 2.06 -27.01 -36.20
N LYS A 735 0.76 -27.31 -36.25
CA LYS A 735 -0.19 -26.61 -37.13
C LYS A 735 -0.40 -25.17 -36.64
N PRO A 736 -0.68 -24.21 -37.54
CA PRO A 736 -0.99 -22.85 -37.13
C PRO A 736 -2.37 -22.78 -36.45
N ASN A 737 -2.40 -22.28 -35.22
CA ASN A 737 -3.66 -21.91 -34.53
C ASN A 737 -4.13 -20.50 -34.90
N TYR A 738 -3.26 -19.72 -35.54
CA TYR A 738 -3.52 -18.40 -36.07
C TYR A 738 -2.95 -18.35 -37.49
N THR A 739 -3.75 -17.88 -38.43
CA THR A 739 -3.31 -17.59 -39.79
C THR A 739 -3.78 -16.21 -40.20
N ASN A 740 -2.99 -15.54 -41.02
CA ASN A 740 -3.36 -14.25 -41.61
C ASN A 740 -3.21 -14.28 -43.13
N TRP A 741 -3.64 -15.36 -43.77
CA TRP A 741 -3.55 -15.49 -45.22
C TRP A 741 -4.29 -14.36 -45.92
N ARG A 742 -3.70 -13.82 -46.99
CA ARG A 742 -4.36 -12.92 -47.91
C ARG A 742 -5.57 -13.60 -48.53
N PHE A 743 -6.56 -12.81 -48.95
CA PHE A 743 -7.67 -13.34 -49.74
C PHE A 743 -7.14 -14.16 -50.93
N THR A 744 -7.66 -15.38 -51.09
CA THR A 744 -7.23 -16.45 -52.02
C THR A 744 -6.04 -17.32 -51.61
N GLU A 745 -5.27 -16.96 -50.58
CA GLU A 745 -4.08 -17.72 -50.13
C GLU A 745 -4.39 -18.78 -49.06
N PRO A 746 -3.53 -19.79 -48.87
CA PRO A 746 -2.43 -20.18 -49.78
C PRO A 746 -3.00 -20.85 -51.05
N ASN A 747 -2.38 -20.64 -52.21
CA ASN A 747 -2.99 -21.01 -53.50
C ASN A 747 -2.17 -21.94 -54.42
N ASN A 748 -0.87 -22.16 -54.16
CA ASN A 748 0.02 -22.93 -55.02
C ASN A 748 -0.06 -22.52 -56.50
N MET A 749 0.46 -21.36 -56.88
CA MET A 749 0.58 -20.97 -58.29
C MET A 749 1.67 -21.77 -59.04
N GLN A 750 1.65 -23.10 -58.90
CA GLN A 750 2.65 -24.05 -59.40
C GLN A 750 2.91 -23.92 -60.90
N ALA A 751 1.84 -23.66 -61.67
CA ALA A 751 1.91 -23.53 -63.12
C ALA A 751 2.85 -22.40 -63.61
N PHE A 752 3.12 -21.40 -62.76
CA PHE A 752 3.91 -20.23 -63.15
C PHE A 752 5.26 -20.13 -62.43
N TYR A 753 5.34 -20.56 -61.16
CA TYR A 753 6.48 -20.24 -60.31
C TYR A 753 7.11 -21.45 -59.59
N GLY A 754 6.63 -22.66 -59.89
CA GLY A 754 6.97 -23.86 -59.13
C GLY A 754 6.22 -23.92 -57.79
N THR A 755 6.48 -24.96 -57.00
CA THR A 755 5.72 -25.23 -55.78
C THR A 755 6.03 -24.22 -54.68
N GLU A 756 4.99 -23.66 -54.06
CA GLU A 756 5.09 -22.61 -53.05
C GLU A 756 5.12 -23.22 -51.64
N PHE A 757 6.31 -23.38 -51.09
CA PHE A 757 6.51 -24.07 -49.81
C PHE A 757 6.68 -23.13 -48.61
N PHE A 758 6.98 -21.85 -48.84
CA PHE A 758 7.27 -20.87 -47.78
C PHE A 758 6.13 -19.89 -47.62
N ALA A 759 5.84 -19.43 -46.40
CA ALA A 759 5.01 -18.26 -46.20
C ALA A 759 5.86 -17.00 -45.99
N ARG A 760 5.37 -15.88 -46.51
CA ARG A 760 5.94 -14.55 -46.23
C ARG A 760 4.86 -13.59 -45.77
N ARG A 761 5.25 -12.55 -45.02
CA ARG A 761 4.39 -11.40 -44.71
C ARG A 761 4.48 -10.37 -45.84
N GLY A 762 3.34 -9.82 -46.28
CA GLY A 762 3.28 -8.78 -47.31
C GLY A 762 4.02 -7.47 -46.95
N PRO A 763 4.41 -6.66 -47.95
CA PRO A 763 5.09 -5.38 -47.71
C PRO A 763 4.13 -4.24 -47.32
N PHE A 764 2.90 -4.27 -47.82
CA PHE A 764 1.89 -3.23 -47.59
C PHE A 764 0.74 -3.75 -46.74
N ASP A 765 0.33 -4.97 -47.00
CA ASP A 765 -0.71 -5.66 -46.26
C ASP A 765 -0.04 -6.56 -45.22
N ILE A 766 -0.60 -6.60 -44.02
CA ILE A 766 -0.11 -7.41 -42.89
C ILE A 766 -0.38 -8.92 -43.09
N ASP A 767 -0.96 -9.29 -44.22
CA ASP A 767 -1.38 -10.63 -44.60
C ASP A 767 -0.23 -11.50 -45.14
N TRP A 768 -0.49 -12.80 -45.25
CA TRP A 768 0.48 -13.83 -45.62
C TRP A 768 0.17 -14.35 -47.01
N ILE A 769 1.22 -14.64 -47.77
CA ILE A 769 1.11 -15.35 -49.05
C ILE A 769 2.13 -16.48 -49.08
N ASP A 770 1.81 -17.61 -49.72
CA ASP A 770 2.82 -18.63 -50.00
C ASP A 770 3.68 -18.22 -51.20
N VAL A 771 4.95 -18.59 -51.15
CA VAL A 771 5.95 -18.26 -52.16
C VAL A 771 6.88 -19.43 -52.43
N THR A 772 7.35 -19.49 -53.67
CA THR A 772 8.40 -20.40 -54.13
C THR A 772 9.79 -19.88 -53.74
N ALA A 773 10.74 -20.80 -53.55
CA ALA A 773 12.15 -20.48 -53.29
C ALA A 773 12.80 -19.67 -54.43
N ASN A 774 12.31 -19.84 -55.66
CA ASN A 774 12.90 -19.28 -56.87
C ASN A 774 12.14 -18.07 -57.43
N GLY A 775 11.08 -17.61 -56.75
CA GLY A 775 10.23 -16.53 -57.21
C GLY A 775 10.85 -15.14 -57.03
N ASN A 776 10.54 -14.22 -57.93
CA ASN A 776 10.91 -12.80 -57.81
C ASN A 776 10.26 -12.10 -56.60
N PHE A 777 9.29 -12.75 -55.96
CA PHE A 777 8.56 -12.25 -54.80
C PHE A 777 9.15 -12.69 -53.46
N LEU A 778 10.27 -13.42 -53.46
CA LEU A 778 10.97 -13.80 -52.25
C LEU A 778 11.58 -12.53 -51.60
N PRO A 779 11.16 -12.12 -50.39
CA PRO A 779 11.80 -11.02 -49.67
C PRO A 779 13.28 -11.30 -49.48
N PRO A 780 14.15 -10.28 -49.42
CA PRO A 780 15.59 -10.47 -49.23
C PRO A 780 15.96 -10.84 -47.79
N VAL A 781 14.98 -11.01 -46.89
CA VAL A 781 15.17 -11.24 -45.46
C VAL A 781 14.20 -12.30 -44.93
N ILE A 782 14.63 -13.02 -43.91
CA ILE A 782 13.84 -13.92 -43.09
C ILE A 782 13.77 -13.37 -41.66
N THR A 783 12.61 -13.41 -41.01
CA THR A 783 12.53 -13.07 -39.59
C THR A 783 12.80 -14.29 -38.74
N CYS A 784 13.78 -14.16 -37.85
CA CYS A 784 14.22 -15.19 -36.93
C CYS A 784 13.81 -14.83 -35.50
N MET A 785 13.61 -15.85 -34.68
CA MET A 785 13.37 -15.77 -33.25
C MET A 785 14.32 -16.68 -32.47
N ALA A 786 14.74 -16.25 -31.30
CA ALA A 786 15.51 -17.05 -30.35
C ALA A 786 14.99 -16.87 -28.93
N ASP A 787 15.23 -17.87 -28.08
CA ASP A 787 14.94 -17.77 -26.67
C ASP A 787 15.84 -16.73 -25.98
N LEU A 788 15.29 -16.10 -24.94
CA LEU A 788 16.02 -15.13 -24.14
C LEU A 788 17.07 -15.83 -23.28
N TYR A 789 18.29 -15.31 -23.27
CA TYR A 789 19.25 -15.67 -22.24
C TYR A 789 18.98 -14.82 -20.98
N ASN A 790 18.74 -15.47 -19.85
CA ASN A 790 18.55 -14.75 -18.59
C ASN A 790 19.90 -14.46 -17.93
N GLY A 791 20.36 -13.21 -18.00
CA GLY A 791 21.72 -12.88 -17.58
C GLY A 791 21.97 -12.80 -16.07
N HIS A 792 20.97 -13.10 -15.24
CA HIS A 792 21.17 -13.28 -13.79
C HIS A 792 21.61 -14.70 -13.39
N ASN A 793 21.54 -15.65 -14.31
CA ASN A 793 21.86 -17.05 -14.02
C ASN A 793 23.31 -17.24 -13.60
#